data_AF-A0A094AP50-F1
#
_entry.id   AF-A0A094AP50-F1
#
_cell.length_a   1.000
_cell.length_b   1.000
_cell.length_c   1.000
_cell.angle_alpha   90.00
_cell.angle_beta   90.00
_cell.angle_gamma   90.00
#
_symmetry.space_group_name_H-M   'P 1'
#
loop_
_entity.id
_entity.type
_entity.pdbx_description
1 polymer ?
#
loop_
_entity_poly.entity_id
_entity_poly.type
_entity_poly.pdbx_seq_one_letter_code
_entity_poly.pdbx_strand_id
1 'polypeptide(L)'
;MAAFQEDLDPIWDDMDRAMGQLFMMGWEGEEVTPQIRSLIADYGLGSVILTAKNLKSAADTARLAQELQIIARDAGHPVPLIIALDQENGGVNSLYDEEYICQYPSAMGVAAAGSPDLAYEVANATALEVSSVGVNMILGPVLDVLNNAQIQPLGVRAAGDDPHEASQYGIASMNGYKDAGLTTCGKHFPSYGNLTFLGSTLDMPIITETLEQLSLGALVPFRNAINAGLDAIMVGGCAINNKDMNIMHACLSKEVVDDLLRRDLGFNGVVVSECLEMEALNVDIGFRGGCVMAIEAGCDLVLLCRSFSVQKEALSGLKIGLENGMVSVDRVRTSLRRVLKLKASCTSWEKALNPPGLKLLSKFHESHLSLSTRAYDNSITVMRDNNQLLPLSHTMSESDELLLLTPLLKPLPASAATKFLSEGKATAIDHDRWMDRGSIMSGEGVFRELGRQLARQRRGKLLHTSYTANGVRPTHEHLIERASSIIIVTADATRNLYQSGFTKHVSMMCSLPTSTGKKKSLIVVSVSSPYDFARDKSIGTYICTYDFTETAMAALVRVLFGQLRPQGSLPGSLRKVAKAQKSRQAWLVESFSEKDVNSLNTLIQTVSKASIPGSPSPLWGATALSFSLADPSIAEAHFVVRNSSTGALYGFCATYATATIGHIGALFVDPSKRNLSIGHSLYQRALRSLTSRPGIQSIKIGTRIPAIYPGVPSTEGSVPRLRRWLGSAPLDSTRAGGQSGAAAARRF
;
A
#
# COMPACT_ATOMS: atom_id res chain seq x y z
N MET A 1 -13.70 16.39 -29.78
CA MET A 1 -14.27 15.41 -30.72
C MET A 1 -13.46 15.38 -32.01
N ALA A 2 -12.32 14.68 -32.01
CA ALA A 2 -11.59 14.21 -33.20
C ALA A 2 -10.41 13.37 -32.69
N ALA A 3 -10.56 12.05 -32.63
CA ALA A 3 -9.46 11.13 -32.32
C ALA A 3 -9.79 9.70 -32.81
N PHE A 4 -9.08 9.28 -33.85
CA PHE A 4 -8.88 7.89 -34.30
C PHE A 4 -10.14 7.04 -34.61
N GLN A 5 -10.75 7.29 -35.77
CA GLN A 5 -11.36 6.22 -36.56
C GLN A 5 -10.23 5.51 -37.32
N GLU A 6 -9.50 4.62 -36.66
CA GLU A 6 -8.97 3.48 -37.39
C GLU A 6 -10.14 2.50 -37.54
N ASP A 7 -10.46 2.18 -38.79
CA ASP A 7 -11.44 1.15 -39.08
C ASP A 7 -10.92 -0.18 -38.51
N LEU A 8 -11.80 -0.90 -37.80
CA LEU A 8 -11.47 -2.22 -37.29
C LEU A 8 -11.20 -3.14 -38.49
N ASP A 9 -10.27 -4.08 -38.33
CA ASP A 9 -10.05 -5.13 -39.32
C ASP A 9 -11.39 -5.82 -39.67
N PRO A 10 -11.69 -6.09 -40.95
CA PRO A 10 -12.93 -6.75 -41.38
C PRO A 10 -13.24 -8.08 -40.67
N ILE A 11 -12.23 -8.74 -40.08
CA ILE A 11 -12.45 -9.93 -39.24
C ILE A 11 -13.39 -9.66 -38.05
N TRP A 12 -13.52 -8.40 -37.64
CA TRP A 12 -14.40 -7.96 -36.56
C TRP A 12 -15.80 -7.57 -37.02
N ASP A 13 -16.15 -7.73 -38.31
CA ASP A 13 -17.53 -7.60 -38.77
C ASP A 13 -18.40 -8.81 -38.35
N ASP A 14 -17.76 -9.93 -38.00
CA ASP A 14 -18.39 -11.02 -37.27
C ASP A 14 -18.71 -10.55 -35.82
N MET A 15 -19.98 -10.22 -35.59
CA MET A 15 -20.45 -9.71 -34.30
C MET A 15 -20.42 -10.74 -33.18
N ASP A 16 -20.61 -12.04 -33.48
CA ASP A 16 -20.53 -13.07 -32.43
C ASP A 16 -19.09 -13.13 -31.89
N ARG A 17 -18.10 -13.07 -32.79
CA ARG A 17 -16.67 -12.97 -32.43
C ARG A 17 -16.34 -11.66 -31.70
N ALA A 18 -16.86 -10.54 -32.19
CA ALA A 18 -16.65 -9.24 -31.55
C ALA A 18 -17.18 -9.23 -30.11
N MET A 19 -18.40 -9.70 -29.89
CA MET A 19 -19.03 -9.79 -28.57
C MET A 19 -18.24 -10.67 -27.59
N GLY A 20 -17.67 -11.78 -28.04
CA GLY A 20 -16.83 -12.65 -27.21
C GLY A 20 -15.63 -11.93 -26.58
N GLN A 21 -15.11 -10.88 -27.23
CA GLN A 21 -14.01 -10.08 -26.69
C GLN A 21 -14.41 -9.14 -25.54
N LEU A 22 -15.70 -8.89 -25.34
CA LEU A 22 -16.24 -8.00 -24.30
C LEU A 22 -16.51 -8.74 -22.97
N PHE A 23 -16.03 -9.97 -22.84
CA PHE A 23 -16.18 -10.77 -21.63
C PHE A 23 -14.84 -11.14 -21.01
N MET A 24 -14.83 -11.17 -19.68
CA MET A 24 -13.81 -11.79 -18.86
C MET A 24 -14.46 -12.90 -18.04
N MET A 25 -14.05 -14.15 -18.25
CA MET A 25 -14.70 -15.30 -17.62
C MET A 25 -13.73 -16.22 -16.87
N GLY A 26 -14.20 -16.82 -15.79
CA GLY A 26 -13.45 -17.80 -14.99
C GLY A 26 -14.10 -19.19 -15.01
N TRP A 27 -13.47 -20.15 -14.33
CA TRP A 27 -14.01 -21.49 -14.10
C TRP A 27 -13.41 -22.08 -12.82
N GLU A 28 -13.94 -23.23 -12.38
CA GLU A 28 -13.40 -23.98 -11.24
C GLU A 28 -12.50 -25.13 -11.69
N GLY A 29 -11.45 -25.39 -10.90
CA GLY A 29 -10.46 -26.42 -11.15
C GLY A 29 -9.13 -25.85 -11.66
N GLU A 30 -8.10 -26.69 -11.59
CA GLU A 30 -6.70 -26.29 -11.81
C GLU A 30 -6.20 -26.66 -13.21
N GLU A 31 -7.10 -27.14 -14.07
CA GLU A 31 -6.82 -27.57 -15.44
C GLU A 31 -7.85 -26.97 -16.41
N VAL A 32 -7.56 -27.02 -17.71
CA VAL A 32 -8.50 -26.63 -18.75
C VAL A 32 -9.68 -27.61 -18.77
N THR A 33 -10.86 -27.12 -18.43
CA THR A 33 -12.11 -27.88 -18.48
C THR A 33 -12.81 -27.74 -19.85
N PRO A 34 -13.75 -28.63 -20.19
CA PRO A 34 -14.60 -28.46 -21.38
C PRO A 34 -15.35 -27.12 -21.41
N GLN A 35 -15.71 -26.59 -20.23
CA GLN A 35 -16.36 -25.28 -20.09
C GLN A 35 -15.48 -24.16 -20.66
N ILE A 36 -14.28 -23.98 -20.11
CA ILE A 36 -13.42 -22.86 -20.54
C ILE A 36 -12.93 -23.06 -21.97
N ARG A 37 -12.67 -24.31 -22.38
CA ARG A 37 -12.34 -24.64 -23.77
C ARG A 37 -13.45 -24.18 -24.72
N SER A 38 -14.71 -24.52 -24.44
CA SER A 38 -15.85 -24.12 -25.27
C SER A 38 -16.04 -22.60 -25.30
N LEU A 39 -15.91 -21.91 -24.16
CA LEU A 39 -15.99 -20.44 -24.13
C LEU A 39 -14.95 -19.77 -25.05
N ILE A 40 -13.72 -20.27 -25.04
CA ILE A 40 -12.65 -19.76 -25.90
C ILE A 40 -12.89 -20.13 -27.36
N ALA A 41 -13.12 -21.41 -27.67
CA ALA A 41 -13.17 -21.90 -29.04
C ALA A 41 -14.47 -21.53 -29.76
N ASP A 42 -15.61 -21.70 -29.09
CA ASP A 42 -16.93 -21.63 -29.73
C ASP A 42 -17.57 -20.25 -29.59
N TYR A 43 -17.29 -19.52 -28.50
CA TYR A 43 -17.88 -18.21 -28.19
C TYR A 43 -16.89 -17.04 -28.35
N GLY A 44 -15.66 -17.30 -28.81
CA GLY A 44 -14.68 -16.26 -29.07
C GLY A 44 -14.27 -15.47 -27.83
N LEU A 45 -14.31 -16.06 -26.63
CA LEU A 45 -13.98 -15.40 -25.37
C LEU A 45 -12.59 -14.74 -25.42
N GLY A 46 -12.53 -13.43 -25.19
CA GLY A 46 -11.28 -12.67 -25.31
C GLY A 46 -10.43 -12.57 -24.04
N SER A 47 -11.00 -12.80 -22.87
CA SER A 47 -10.32 -12.60 -21.58
C SER A 47 -10.71 -13.67 -20.56
N VAL A 48 -9.75 -14.12 -19.76
CA VAL A 48 -9.96 -15.05 -18.66
C VAL A 48 -9.46 -14.47 -17.35
N ILE A 49 -10.11 -14.84 -16.24
CA ILE A 49 -9.66 -14.51 -14.88
C ILE A 49 -9.23 -15.80 -14.17
N LEU A 50 -8.00 -15.80 -13.65
CA LEU A 50 -7.49 -16.86 -12.80
C LEU A 50 -7.69 -16.47 -11.32
N THR A 51 -8.02 -17.47 -10.52
CA THR A 51 -8.19 -17.34 -9.06
C THR A 51 -7.34 -18.39 -8.34
N ALA A 52 -7.22 -18.30 -7.02
CA ALA A 52 -6.54 -19.32 -6.23
C ALA A 52 -7.04 -20.77 -6.49
N LYS A 53 -8.29 -20.95 -6.95
CA LYS A 53 -8.84 -22.28 -7.31
C LYS A 53 -8.24 -22.86 -8.60
N ASN A 54 -7.54 -22.05 -9.38
CA ASN A 54 -6.92 -22.46 -10.64
C ASN A 54 -5.40 -22.69 -10.50
N LEU A 55 -4.81 -22.34 -9.35
CA LEU A 55 -3.38 -22.09 -9.22
C LEU A 55 -2.77 -22.97 -8.14
N LYS A 56 -1.86 -23.85 -8.56
CA LYS A 56 -1.14 -24.80 -7.69
C LYS A 56 0.31 -24.40 -7.44
N SER A 57 1.02 -24.12 -8.52
CA SER A 57 2.44 -23.80 -8.55
C SER A 57 2.73 -22.86 -9.73
N ALA A 58 3.91 -22.25 -9.74
CA ALA A 58 4.37 -21.45 -10.88
C ALA A 58 4.44 -22.30 -12.17
N ALA A 59 4.86 -23.56 -12.06
CA ALA A 59 4.97 -24.49 -13.18
C ALA A 59 3.61 -24.85 -13.78
N ASP A 60 2.64 -25.18 -12.93
CA ASP A 60 1.26 -25.49 -13.34
C ASP A 60 0.60 -24.28 -13.98
N THR A 61 0.80 -23.09 -13.40
CA THR A 61 0.25 -21.84 -13.92
C THR A 61 0.79 -21.53 -15.31
N ALA A 62 2.10 -21.69 -15.53
CA ALA A 62 2.71 -21.49 -16.83
C ALA A 62 2.17 -22.46 -17.90
N ARG A 63 1.96 -23.74 -17.53
CA ARG A 63 1.33 -24.73 -18.43
C ARG A 63 -0.12 -24.36 -18.74
N LEU A 64 -0.90 -24.01 -17.73
CA LEU A 64 -2.30 -23.64 -17.88
C LEU A 64 -2.44 -22.40 -18.78
N ALA A 65 -1.65 -21.35 -18.53
CA ALA A 65 -1.65 -20.14 -19.34
C ALA A 65 -1.27 -20.44 -20.80
N GLN A 66 -0.26 -21.28 -21.03
CA GLN A 66 0.14 -21.68 -22.38
C GLN A 66 -0.97 -22.49 -23.09
N GLU A 67 -1.61 -23.43 -22.40
CA GLU A 67 -2.69 -24.23 -22.97
C GLU A 67 -3.88 -23.36 -23.41
N LEU A 68 -4.27 -22.39 -22.57
CA LEU A 68 -5.35 -21.44 -22.90
C LEU A 68 -5.02 -20.61 -24.16
N GLN A 69 -3.77 -20.16 -24.29
CA GLN A 69 -3.33 -19.41 -25.48
C GLN A 69 -3.28 -20.29 -26.73
N ILE A 70 -2.85 -21.55 -26.61
CA ILE A 70 -2.88 -22.52 -27.72
C ILE A 70 -4.31 -22.75 -28.19
N ILE A 71 -5.25 -22.95 -27.27
CA ILE A 71 -6.68 -23.13 -27.60
C ILE A 71 -7.21 -21.91 -28.36
N ALA A 72 -6.92 -20.70 -27.89
CA ALA A 72 -7.34 -19.48 -28.56
C ALA A 72 -6.74 -19.35 -29.97
N ARG A 73 -5.44 -19.62 -30.13
CA ARG A 73 -4.77 -19.60 -31.43
C ARG A 73 -5.38 -20.62 -32.39
N ASP A 74 -5.54 -21.86 -31.95
CA ASP A 74 -6.01 -22.96 -32.78
C ASP A 74 -7.49 -22.79 -33.15
N ALA A 75 -8.26 -22.08 -32.32
CA ALA A 75 -9.62 -21.62 -32.63
C ALA A 75 -9.67 -20.41 -33.58
N GLY A 76 -8.53 -19.87 -34.02
CA GLY A 76 -8.44 -18.78 -34.98
C GLY A 76 -8.72 -17.39 -34.39
N HIS A 77 -8.40 -17.17 -33.11
CA HIS A 77 -8.44 -15.83 -32.52
C HIS A 77 -7.43 -14.90 -33.24
N PRO A 78 -7.80 -13.65 -33.58
CA PRO A 78 -6.85 -12.73 -34.23
C PRO A 78 -5.76 -12.25 -33.26
N VAL A 79 -6.11 -12.12 -31.99
CA VAL A 79 -5.24 -11.61 -30.92
C VAL A 79 -5.27 -12.55 -29.70
N PRO A 80 -4.19 -12.64 -28.91
CA PRO A 80 -4.15 -13.50 -27.74
C PRO A 80 -5.19 -13.15 -26.66
N LEU A 81 -5.38 -14.07 -25.72
CA LEU A 81 -6.23 -13.83 -24.55
C LEU A 81 -5.57 -12.84 -23.58
N ILE A 82 -6.40 -12.04 -22.92
CA ILE A 82 -6.04 -11.46 -21.63
C ILE A 82 -6.15 -12.58 -20.58
N ILE A 83 -5.10 -12.78 -19.81
CA ILE A 83 -5.07 -13.67 -18.64
C ILE A 83 -4.87 -12.77 -17.43
N ALA A 84 -5.97 -12.52 -16.72
CA ALA A 84 -6.03 -11.65 -15.56
C ALA A 84 -5.84 -12.44 -14.26
N LEU A 85 -5.21 -11.81 -13.27
CA LEU A 85 -5.03 -12.37 -11.92
C LEU A 85 -5.28 -11.31 -10.85
N ASP A 86 -5.94 -11.70 -9.76
CA ASP A 86 -6.07 -10.88 -8.56
C ASP A 86 -4.92 -11.17 -7.57
N GLN A 87 -3.85 -10.39 -7.68
CA GLN A 87 -2.60 -10.54 -6.93
C GLN A 87 -2.28 -9.24 -6.17
N GLU A 88 -2.95 -8.99 -5.04
CA GLU A 88 -2.77 -7.77 -4.24
C GLU A 88 -1.64 -7.87 -3.21
N ASN A 89 -1.02 -9.05 -3.08
CA ASN A 89 -0.13 -9.43 -1.98
C ASN A 89 -0.87 -9.46 -0.62
N GLY A 90 -0.12 -9.63 0.47
CA GLY A 90 -0.68 -9.86 1.80
C GLY A 90 -1.68 -11.02 1.83
N GLY A 91 -2.80 -10.82 2.53
CA GLY A 91 -3.87 -11.81 2.65
C GLY A 91 -4.71 -12.03 1.37
N VAL A 92 -4.51 -11.23 0.32
CA VAL A 92 -5.18 -11.37 -0.99
C VAL A 92 -4.11 -11.72 -2.04
N ASN A 93 -3.64 -12.95 -1.95
CA ASN A 93 -2.61 -13.52 -2.80
C ASN A 93 -3.16 -14.79 -3.47
N SER A 94 -3.30 -14.76 -4.81
CA SER A 94 -3.88 -15.88 -5.56
C SER A 94 -2.83 -16.93 -5.95
N LEU A 95 -1.63 -16.50 -6.34
CA LEU A 95 -0.52 -17.40 -6.69
C LEU A 95 0.57 -17.33 -5.63
N TYR A 96 0.83 -18.45 -4.96
CA TYR A 96 1.95 -18.61 -4.05
C TYR A 96 2.72 -19.87 -4.36
N ASP A 97 4.04 -19.76 -4.39
CA ASP A 97 4.96 -20.85 -4.64
C ASP A 97 6.29 -20.53 -3.94
N GLU A 98 6.64 -21.26 -2.89
CA GLU A 98 7.84 -21.01 -2.09
C GLU A 98 9.14 -21.01 -2.90
N GLU A 99 9.19 -21.73 -4.03
CA GLU A 99 10.38 -21.84 -4.86
C GLU A 99 10.54 -20.69 -5.86
N TYR A 100 9.44 -20.03 -6.25
CA TYR A 100 9.45 -19.11 -7.40
C TYR A 100 8.70 -17.79 -7.18
N ILE A 101 7.67 -17.76 -6.34
CA ILE A 101 6.74 -16.63 -6.20
C ILE A 101 6.72 -16.16 -4.75
N CYS A 102 7.28 -14.98 -4.51
CA CYS A 102 7.46 -14.46 -3.15
C CYS A 102 6.16 -13.85 -2.61
N GLN A 103 5.93 -14.00 -1.31
CA GLN A 103 4.91 -13.23 -0.60
C GLN A 103 5.46 -11.85 -0.24
N TYR A 104 4.62 -10.82 -0.37
CA TYR A 104 4.93 -9.45 0.03
C TYR A 104 3.86 -8.93 1.00
N PRO A 105 4.17 -7.88 1.81
CA PRO A 105 3.18 -7.29 2.70
C PRO A 105 1.95 -6.77 1.93
N SER A 106 0.82 -6.70 2.64
CA SER A 106 -0.38 -6.01 2.16
C SER A 106 -0.09 -4.54 1.79
N ALA A 107 -0.96 -3.91 1.00
CA ALA A 107 -0.80 -2.51 0.59
C ALA A 107 -0.62 -1.57 1.80
N MET A 108 -1.36 -1.80 2.90
CA MET A 108 -1.19 -1.05 4.14
C MET A 108 0.16 -1.34 4.81
N GLY A 109 0.63 -2.59 4.79
CA GLY A 109 1.95 -2.97 5.31
C GLY A 109 3.10 -2.31 4.55
N VAL A 110 3.03 -2.29 3.22
CA VAL A 110 3.98 -1.56 2.37
C VAL A 110 3.90 -0.05 2.65
N ALA A 111 2.69 0.50 2.77
CA ALA A 111 2.51 1.90 3.14
C ALA A 111 3.07 2.19 4.54
N ALA A 112 2.97 1.25 5.48
CA ALA A 112 3.48 1.38 6.85
C ALA A 112 5.00 1.59 6.91
N ALA A 113 5.74 0.99 5.97
CA ALA A 113 7.18 1.19 5.81
C ALA A 113 7.56 2.64 5.42
N GLY A 114 6.62 3.43 4.90
CA GLY A 114 6.80 4.87 4.69
C GLY A 114 7.61 5.24 3.44
N SER A 115 7.76 4.33 2.49
CA SER A 115 8.51 4.53 1.23
C SER A 115 7.66 4.15 0.00
N PRO A 116 7.20 5.12 -0.81
CA PRO A 116 6.58 4.83 -2.11
C PRO A 116 7.51 4.09 -3.06
N ASP A 117 8.83 4.30 -2.97
CA ASP A 117 9.81 3.56 -3.78
C ASP A 117 9.76 2.06 -3.47
N LEU A 118 9.56 1.69 -2.20
CA LEU A 118 9.37 0.28 -1.82
C LEU A 118 8.07 -0.30 -2.43
N ALA A 119 7.02 0.51 -2.56
CA ALA A 119 5.77 0.09 -3.18
C ALA A 119 5.90 -0.14 -4.70
N TYR A 120 6.73 0.67 -5.36
CA TYR A 120 7.15 0.42 -6.74
C TYR A 120 7.96 -0.88 -6.85
N GLU A 121 8.99 -1.05 -6.01
CA GLU A 121 9.87 -2.23 -6.03
C GLU A 121 9.09 -3.53 -5.81
N VAL A 122 8.21 -3.55 -4.79
CA VAL A 122 7.33 -4.70 -4.51
C VAL A 122 6.40 -5.00 -5.68
N ALA A 123 5.72 -3.97 -6.21
CA ALA A 123 4.80 -4.16 -7.33
C ALA A 123 5.51 -4.67 -8.60
N ASN A 124 6.70 -4.12 -8.89
CA ASN A 124 7.51 -4.56 -10.01
C ASN A 124 7.93 -6.03 -9.88
N ALA A 125 8.42 -6.43 -8.69
CA ALA A 125 8.79 -7.80 -8.43
C ALA A 125 7.60 -8.76 -8.55
N THR A 126 6.45 -8.42 -7.94
CA THR A 126 5.20 -9.19 -8.08
C THR A 126 4.78 -9.35 -9.54
N ALA A 127 4.83 -8.28 -10.33
CA ALA A 127 4.44 -8.35 -11.74
C ALA A 127 5.43 -9.15 -12.60
N LEU A 128 6.74 -9.03 -12.37
CA LEU A 128 7.74 -9.87 -13.04
C LEU A 128 7.52 -11.36 -12.75
N GLU A 129 7.17 -11.68 -11.50
CA GLU A 129 6.86 -13.04 -11.07
C GLU A 129 5.64 -13.60 -11.81
N VAL A 130 4.50 -12.91 -11.78
CA VAL A 130 3.27 -13.44 -12.39
C VAL A 130 3.29 -13.38 -13.93
N SER A 131 3.98 -12.41 -14.56
CA SER A 131 4.14 -12.42 -16.03
C SER A 131 5.02 -13.53 -16.54
N SER A 132 6.01 -13.95 -15.75
CA SER A 132 6.87 -15.07 -16.12
C SER A 132 6.08 -16.37 -16.29
N VAL A 133 4.89 -16.49 -15.67
CA VAL A 133 3.97 -17.63 -15.80
C VAL A 133 2.78 -17.36 -16.73
N GLY A 134 2.82 -16.28 -17.53
CA GLY A 134 1.84 -16.02 -18.60
C GLY A 134 0.66 -15.11 -18.23
N VAL A 135 0.63 -14.55 -17.02
CA VAL A 135 -0.34 -13.50 -16.65
C VAL A 135 0.05 -12.20 -17.35
N ASN A 136 -0.91 -11.52 -17.98
CA ASN A 136 -0.65 -10.26 -18.69
C ASN A 136 -1.50 -9.08 -18.20
N MET A 137 -2.42 -9.31 -17.27
CA MET A 137 -3.19 -8.27 -16.61
C MET A 137 -3.28 -8.54 -15.10
N ILE A 138 -3.02 -7.51 -14.30
CA ILE A 138 -3.21 -7.57 -12.84
C ILE A 138 -4.47 -6.78 -12.46
N LEU A 139 -5.31 -7.37 -11.61
CA LEU A 139 -6.50 -6.71 -11.07
C LEU A 139 -6.12 -5.80 -9.90
N GLY A 140 -5.26 -4.83 -10.16
CA GLY A 140 -4.83 -3.83 -9.19
C GLY A 140 -4.09 -2.66 -9.87
N PRO A 141 -3.66 -1.65 -9.10
CA PRO A 141 -3.69 -1.59 -7.62
C PRO A 141 -5.07 -1.24 -7.04
N VAL A 142 -5.25 -1.49 -5.74
CA VAL A 142 -6.37 -0.96 -4.96
C VAL A 142 -6.17 0.54 -4.75
N LEU A 143 -7.11 1.34 -5.21
CA LEU A 143 -7.11 2.81 -5.16
C LEU A 143 -8.09 3.39 -4.13
N ASP A 144 -8.84 2.52 -3.46
CA ASP A 144 -9.80 2.88 -2.42
C ASP A 144 -9.12 3.58 -1.22
N VAL A 145 -9.86 4.49 -0.57
CA VAL A 145 -9.43 5.22 0.63
C VAL A 145 -10.31 4.83 1.81
N LEU A 146 -9.72 4.26 2.86
CA LEU A 146 -10.49 3.76 4.00
C LEU A 146 -11.11 4.87 4.83
N ASN A 147 -12.35 4.65 5.26
CA ASN A 147 -12.93 5.35 6.40
C ASN A 147 -12.89 4.45 7.65
N ASN A 148 -12.13 4.89 8.64
CA ASN A 148 -11.90 4.15 9.89
C ASN A 148 -13.01 4.36 10.94
N ALA A 149 -14.10 5.07 10.62
CA ALA A 149 -15.22 5.28 11.53
C ALA A 149 -16.11 4.03 11.68
N GLN A 150 -16.09 3.12 10.70
CA GLN A 150 -16.97 1.96 10.64
C GLN A 150 -16.19 0.71 10.21
N ILE A 151 -16.84 -0.45 10.33
CA ILE A 151 -16.30 -1.73 9.88
C ILE A 151 -16.35 -1.77 8.35
N GLN A 152 -15.18 -1.82 7.70
CA GLN A 152 -15.06 -1.84 6.25
C GLN A 152 -14.53 -3.20 5.75
N PRO A 153 -15.03 -3.72 4.62
CA PRO A 153 -14.57 -5.02 4.08
C PRO A 153 -13.14 -4.99 3.53
N LEU A 154 -12.59 -3.80 3.27
CA LEU A 154 -11.33 -3.61 2.57
C LEU A 154 -10.08 -3.79 3.47
N GLY A 155 -10.10 -3.25 4.70
CA GLY A 155 -9.03 -3.45 5.68
C GLY A 155 -7.62 -3.12 5.15
N VAL A 156 -6.66 -4.03 5.35
CA VAL A 156 -5.25 -3.84 4.97
C VAL A 156 -4.97 -3.81 3.46
N ARG A 157 -5.98 -4.07 2.63
CA ARG A 157 -5.90 -4.02 1.17
C ARG A 157 -5.75 -2.60 0.62
N ALA A 158 -6.25 -1.61 1.35
CA ALA A 158 -6.00 -0.20 1.04
C ALA A 158 -4.73 0.30 1.73
N ALA A 159 -4.03 1.23 1.09
CA ALA A 159 -2.80 1.81 1.63
C ALA A 159 -3.03 2.62 2.93
N GLY A 160 -4.22 3.17 3.14
CA GLY A 160 -4.56 3.95 4.32
C GLY A 160 -5.87 4.73 4.21
N ASP A 161 -6.05 5.70 5.11
CA ASP A 161 -7.24 6.58 5.19
C ASP A 161 -6.98 8.01 4.68
N ASP A 162 -5.80 8.28 4.11
CA ASP A 162 -5.47 9.58 3.51
C ASP A 162 -5.50 9.50 1.98
N PRO A 163 -6.37 10.26 1.29
CA PRO A 163 -6.50 10.18 -0.17
C PRO A 163 -5.21 10.46 -0.94
N HIS A 164 -4.39 11.41 -0.48
CA HIS A 164 -3.14 11.74 -1.15
C HIS A 164 -2.07 10.66 -0.95
N GLU A 165 -1.97 10.10 0.25
CA GLU A 165 -1.07 8.98 0.50
C GLU A 165 -1.50 7.74 -0.27
N ALA A 166 -2.80 7.38 -0.24
CA ALA A 166 -3.35 6.29 -1.05
C ALA A 166 -3.05 6.48 -2.55
N SER A 167 -3.22 7.70 -3.07
CA SER A 167 -2.85 8.04 -4.45
C SER A 167 -1.35 7.85 -4.73
N GLN A 168 -0.47 8.28 -3.82
CA GLN A 168 0.98 8.13 -4.00
C GLN A 168 1.42 6.66 -4.06
N TYR A 169 0.95 5.84 -3.12
CA TYR A 169 1.25 4.41 -3.10
C TYR A 169 0.60 3.67 -4.26
N GLY A 170 -0.65 3.98 -4.59
CA GLY A 170 -1.36 3.41 -5.74
C GLY A 170 -0.63 3.68 -7.06
N ILE A 171 -0.19 4.92 -7.30
CA ILE A 171 0.56 5.27 -8.53
C ILE A 171 1.94 4.60 -8.55
N ALA A 172 2.64 4.53 -7.41
CA ALA A 172 3.93 3.84 -7.34
C ALA A 172 3.79 2.35 -7.70
N SER A 173 2.78 1.66 -7.16
CA SER A 173 2.50 0.27 -7.49
C SER A 173 2.06 0.09 -8.94
N MET A 174 1.19 0.98 -9.45
CA MET A 174 0.78 0.98 -10.85
C MET A 174 2.00 1.07 -11.79
N ASN A 175 2.92 1.98 -11.53
CA ASN A 175 4.13 2.12 -12.33
C ASN A 175 5.03 0.87 -12.25
N GLY A 176 5.14 0.25 -11.06
CA GLY A 176 5.89 -0.99 -10.89
C GLY A 176 5.34 -2.13 -11.76
N TYR A 177 4.01 -2.29 -11.78
CA TYR A 177 3.33 -3.28 -12.63
C TYR A 177 3.54 -3.00 -14.13
N LYS A 178 3.41 -1.73 -14.54
CA LYS A 178 3.57 -1.33 -15.94
C LYS A 178 4.99 -1.51 -16.46
N ASP A 179 5.99 -1.16 -15.66
CA ASP A 179 7.41 -1.33 -16.02
C ASP A 179 7.81 -2.82 -16.13
N ALA A 180 7.10 -3.71 -15.43
CA ALA A 180 7.23 -5.16 -15.59
C ALA A 180 6.47 -5.71 -16.82
N GLY A 181 5.75 -4.85 -17.56
CA GLY A 181 5.05 -5.21 -18.79
C GLY A 181 3.66 -5.83 -18.59
N LEU A 182 3.01 -5.58 -17.44
CA LEU A 182 1.61 -5.94 -17.17
C LEU A 182 0.70 -4.73 -17.30
N THR A 183 -0.51 -4.96 -17.81
CA THR A 183 -1.58 -3.97 -17.73
C THR A 183 -2.24 -3.99 -16.37
N THR A 184 -2.63 -2.80 -15.92
CA THR A 184 -3.19 -2.55 -14.59
C THR A 184 -4.69 -2.32 -14.63
N CYS A 185 -5.40 -2.73 -13.58
CA CYS A 185 -6.83 -2.49 -13.40
C CYS A 185 -7.11 -1.91 -12.01
N GLY A 186 -7.22 -0.58 -11.94
CA GLY A 186 -7.46 0.11 -10.68
C GLY A 186 -8.86 -0.19 -10.13
N LYS A 187 -8.98 -0.40 -8.82
CA LYS A 187 -10.26 -0.80 -8.19
C LYS A 187 -10.42 -0.26 -6.76
N HIS A 188 -11.64 -0.13 -6.22
CA HIS A 188 -12.95 -0.40 -6.85
C HIS A 188 -13.70 0.92 -7.05
N PHE A 189 -13.94 1.31 -8.30
CA PHE A 189 -14.58 2.59 -8.59
C PHE A 189 -16.10 2.53 -8.29
N PRO A 190 -16.73 3.57 -7.69
CA PRO A 190 -16.14 4.83 -7.25
C PRO A 190 -15.43 4.76 -5.89
N SER A 191 -15.82 3.86 -4.99
CA SER A 191 -15.08 3.56 -3.75
C SER A 191 -15.70 2.39 -2.98
N TYR A 192 -14.88 1.49 -2.44
CA TYR A 192 -15.25 0.55 -1.36
C TYR A 192 -14.75 0.98 0.02
N GLY A 193 -14.15 2.17 0.12
CA GLY A 193 -13.51 2.65 1.33
C GLY A 193 -14.46 3.07 2.46
N ASN A 194 -15.71 3.39 2.13
CA ASN A 194 -16.70 3.88 3.09
C ASN A 194 -18.12 3.41 2.73
N LEU A 195 -18.39 2.14 3.02
CA LEU A 195 -19.66 1.49 2.70
C LEU A 195 -20.56 1.44 3.94
N THR A 196 -21.87 1.60 3.71
CA THR A 196 -22.94 1.35 4.67
C THR A 196 -23.71 0.09 4.28
N PHE A 197 -24.13 -0.70 5.26
CA PHE A 197 -24.94 -1.90 5.05
C PHE A 197 -26.27 -1.73 5.79
N LEU A 198 -27.40 -1.93 5.10
CA LEU A 198 -28.74 -1.78 5.71
C LEU A 198 -29.14 -2.96 6.61
N GLY A 199 -28.40 -4.07 6.56
CA GLY A 199 -28.62 -5.27 7.36
C GLY A 199 -27.37 -6.12 7.51
N SER A 200 -27.30 -7.25 6.81
CA SER A 200 -26.18 -8.18 6.87
C SER A 200 -25.00 -7.71 6.01
N THR A 201 -23.78 -8.20 6.27
CA THR A 201 -22.61 -7.94 5.40
C THR A 201 -22.67 -8.65 4.03
N LEU A 202 -23.77 -9.34 3.73
CA LEU A 202 -24.05 -9.94 2.42
C LEU A 202 -25.00 -9.06 1.60
N ASP A 203 -25.63 -8.07 2.22
CA ASP A 203 -26.51 -7.13 1.54
C ASP A 203 -25.70 -6.20 0.63
N MET A 204 -26.35 -5.64 -0.39
CA MET A 204 -25.72 -4.70 -1.32
C MET A 204 -25.07 -3.54 -0.55
N PRO A 205 -23.74 -3.34 -0.68
CA PRO A 205 -23.07 -2.23 0.00
C PRO A 205 -23.52 -0.89 -0.59
N ILE A 206 -23.73 0.12 0.25
CA ILE A 206 -24.25 1.42 -0.15
C ILE A 206 -23.24 2.52 0.15
N ILE A 207 -22.96 3.35 -0.85
CA ILE A 207 -22.24 4.61 -0.71
C ILE A 207 -23.25 5.72 -0.40
N THR A 208 -23.08 6.38 0.74
CA THR A 208 -23.95 7.47 1.21
C THR A 208 -23.31 8.86 1.07
N GLU A 209 -22.03 8.92 0.70
CA GLU A 209 -21.31 10.16 0.44
C GLU A 209 -21.83 10.85 -0.82
N THR A 210 -21.98 12.17 -0.73
CA THR A 210 -22.31 13.05 -1.86
C THR A 210 -21.18 13.08 -2.89
N LEU A 211 -21.48 13.51 -4.12
CA LEU A 211 -20.48 13.58 -5.18
C LEU A 211 -19.31 14.53 -4.82
N GLU A 212 -19.60 15.63 -4.13
CA GLU A 212 -18.60 16.57 -3.62
C GLU A 212 -17.65 15.90 -2.61
N GLN A 213 -18.19 15.13 -1.66
CA GLN A 213 -17.39 14.38 -0.69
C GLN A 213 -16.51 13.34 -1.37
N LEU A 214 -17.08 12.57 -2.30
CA LEU A 214 -16.33 11.61 -3.10
C LEU A 214 -15.20 12.29 -3.88
N SER A 215 -15.47 13.44 -4.52
CA SER A 215 -14.51 14.21 -5.31
C SER A 215 -13.33 14.73 -4.50
N LEU A 216 -13.55 15.13 -3.25
CA LEU A 216 -12.52 15.62 -2.32
C LEU A 216 -11.77 14.51 -1.59
N GLY A 217 -12.35 13.31 -1.53
CA GLY A 217 -11.81 12.15 -0.84
C GLY A 217 -11.55 10.98 -1.77
N ALA A 218 -12.49 10.05 -1.84
CA ALA A 218 -12.30 8.73 -2.44
C ALA A 218 -11.92 8.73 -3.93
N LEU A 219 -12.32 9.76 -4.70
CA LEU A 219 -12.01 9.86 -6.13
C LEU A 219 -10.60 10.42 -6.42
N VAL A 220 -9.90 10.95 -5.41
CA VAL A 220 -8.56 11.54 -5.61
C VAL A 220 -7.55 10.53 -6.18
N PRO A 221 -7.42 9.30 -5.62
CA PRO A 221 -6.52 8.30 -6.19
C PRO A 221 -6.89 7.90 -7.63
N PHE A 222 -8.17 7.73 -7.94
CA PHE A 222 -8.64 7.40 -9.29
C PHE A 222 -8.30 8.51 -10.29
N ARG A 223 -8.63 9.77 -9.98
CA ARG A 223 -8.32 10.92 -10.83
C ARG A 223 -6.82 11.00 -11.14
N ASN A 224 -5.98 10.83 -10.13
CA ASN A 224 -4.54 10.92 -10.30
C ASN A 224 -3.97 9.71 -11.06
N ALA A 225 -4.50 8.50 -10.85
CA ALA A 225 -4.10 7.30 -11.59
C ALA A 225 -4.49 7.39 -13.08
N ILE A 226 -5.68 7.91 -13.38
CA ILE A 226 -6.12 8.21 -14.77
C ILE A 226 -5.13 9.16 -15.45
N ASN A 227 -4.77 10.26 -14.78
CA ASN A 227 -3.79 11.23 -15.30
C ASN A 227 -2.38 10.63 -15.46
N ALA A 228 -2.04 9.62 -14.66
CA ALA A 228 -0.78 8.89 -14.76
C ALA A 228 -0.83 7.73 -15.78
N GLY A 229 -1.94 7.55 -16.50
CA GLY A 229 -2.08 6.58 -17.58
C GLY A 229 -2.51 5.19 -17.13
N LEU A 230 -3.42 5.07 -16.17
CA LEU A 230 -4.04 3.80 -15.79
C LEU A 230 -4.70 3.09 -16.99
N ASP A 231 -4.50 1.78 -17.14
CA ASP A 231 -4.91 1.04 -18.35
C ASP A 231 -6.38 0.59 -18.31
N ALA A 232 -6.83 0.09 -17.15
CA ALA A 232 -8.19 -0.34 -16.90
C ALA A 232 -8.70 0.09 -15.51
N ILE A 233 -10.02 0.15 -15.33
CA ILE A 233 -10.69 0.40 -14.05
C ILE A 233 -11.80 -0.62 -13.84
N MET A 234 -11.85 -1.23 -12.66
CA MET A 234 -12.98 -2.05 -12.23
C MET A 234 -13.99 -1.20 -11.47
N VAL A 235 -15.26 -1.26 -11.89
CA VAL A 235 -16.38 -0.58 -11.24
C VAL A 235 -17.06 -1.55 -10.30
N GLY A 236 -17.15 -1.18 -9.03
CA GLY A 236 -17.69 -2.02 -7.97
C GLY A 236 -19.19 -2.28 -8.08
N GLY A 237 -19.62 -3.42 -7.53
CA GLY A 237 -21.01 -3.80 -7.32
C GLY A 237 -21.53 -3.21 -6.02
N CYS A 238 -21.77 -1.90 -6.00
CA CYS A 238 -22.34 -1.18 -4.87
C CYS A 238 -23.48 -0.25 -5.31
N ALA A 239 -24.41 0.02 -4.40
CA ALA A 239 -25.41 1.06 -4.56
C ALA A 239 -24.83 2.43 -4.18
N ILE A 240 -25.42 3.50 -4.71
CA ILE A 240 -25.14 4.88 -4.31
C ILE A 240 -26.49 5.50 -3.96
N ASN A 241 -26.67 5.89 -2.70
CA ASN A 241 -27.89 6.55 -2.26
C ASN A 241 -27.53 7.78 -1.45
N ASN A 242 -27.56 8.93 -2.11
CA ASN A 242 -27.26 10.22 -1.54
C ASN A 242 -28.18 11.29 -2.20
N LYS A 243 -27.96 12.56 -1.88
CA LYS A 243 -28.77 13.67 -2.41
C LYS A 243 -28.62 13.87 -3.94
N ASP A 244 -27.51 13.42 -4.52
CA ASP A 244 -27.10 13.66 -5.91
C ASP A 244 -27.44 12.46 -6.82
N MET A 245 -27.45 11.23 -6.28
CA MET A 245 -27.57 9.98 -7.01
C MET A 245 -28.37 8.95 -6.21
N ASN A 246 -29.26 8.23 -6.90
CA ASN A 246 -30.00 7.09 -6.37
C ASN A 246 -29.87 5.89 -7.34
N ILE A 247 -28.84 5.10 -7.11
CA ILE A 247 -28.34 4.07 -8.03
C ILE A 247 -28.26 2.75 -7.30
N MET A 248 -28.87 1.72 -7.88
CA MET A 248 -28.89 0.38 -7.31
C MET A 248 -27.55 -0.35 -7.48
N HIS A 249 -26.91 -0.22 -8.65
CA HIS A 249 -25.60 -0.81 -8.93
C HIS A 249 -24.73 0.13 -9.77
N ALA A 250 -23.58 0.51 -9.21
CA ALA A 250 -22.64 1.42 -9.85
C ALA A 250 -22.12 0.90 -11.20
N CYS A 251 -21.77 -0.40 -11.30
CA CYS A 251 -21.26 -1.02 -12.53
C CYS A 251 -22.31 -1.15 -13.66
N LEU A 252 -23.60 -0.97 -13.35
CA LEU A 252 -24.70 -1.02 -14.32
C LEU A 252 -25.29 0.35 -14.63
N SER A 253 -24.73 1.43 -14.07
CA SER A 253 -25.29 2.78 -14.18
C SER A 253 -24.50 3.66 -15.15
N LYS A 254 -25.20 4.23 -16.13
CA LYS A 254 -24.66 5.22 -17.05
C LYS A 254 -24.15 6.47 -16.33
N GLU A 255 -24.83 6.89 -15.26
CA GLU A 255 -24.44 8.07 -14.47
C GLU A 255 -23.07 7.88 -13.79
N VAL A 256 -22.74 6.65 -13.40
CA VAL A 256 -21.43 6.33 -12.79
C VAL A 256 -20.37 6.05 -13.85
N VAL A 257 -20.68 5.20 -14.83
CA VAL A 257 -19.69 4.72 -15.79
C VAL A 257 -19.45 5.74 -16.90
N ASP A 258 -20.47 6.14 -17.65
CA ASP A 258 -20.30 7.09 -18.75
C ASP A 258 -20.16 8.53 -18.23
N ASP A 259 -21.04 8.99 -17.35
CA ASP A 259 -21.02 10.40 -16.95
C ASP A 259 -19.87 10.69 -15.97
N LEU A 260 -19.83 10.06 -14.80
CA LEU A 260 -18.78 10.34 -13.83
C LEU A 260 -17.39 9.84 -14.27
N LEU A 261 -17.26 8.59 -14.70
CA LEU A 261 -15.94 8.02 -15.01
C LEU A 261 -15.41 8.42 -16.39
N ARG A 262 -16.20 8.30 -17.47
CA ARG A 262 -15.73 8.65 -18.81
C ARG A 262 -15.70 10.15 -19.05
N ARG A 263 -16.79 10.89 -18.75
CA ARG A 263 -16.90 12.32 -19.07
C ARG A 263 -16.20 13.20 -18.04
N ASP A 264 -16.56 13.07 -16.76
CA ASP A 264 -16.06 13.99 -15.73
C ASP A 264 -14.61 13.71 -15.34
N LEU A 265 -14.23 12.44 -15.17
CA LEU A 265 -12.84 12.06 -14.88
C LEU A 265 -11.97 11.83 -16.13
N GLY A 266 -12.56 11.82 -17.33
CA GLY A 266 -11.82 11.73 -18.59
C GLY A 266 -11.18 10.37 -18.86
N PHE A 267 -11.68 9.28 -18.29
CA PHE A 267 -11.07 7.97 -18.43
C PHE A 267 -11.34 7.34 -19.81
N ASN A 268 -10.27 7.03 -20.56
CA ASN A 268 -10.36 6.46 -21.92
C ASN A 268 -9.86 5.01 -22.03
N GLY A 269 -9.44 4.38 -20.93
CA GLY A 269 -8.97 2.99 -20.88
C GLY A 269 -10.11 1.97 -20.85
N VAL A 270 -9.83 0.73 -20.47
CA VAL A 270 -10.86 -0.34 -20.40
C VAL A 270 -11.64 -0.25 -19.08
N VAL A 271 -12.98 -0.29 -19.14
CA VAL A 271 -13.82 -0.40 -17.94
C VAL A 271 -14.27 -1.85 -17.78
N VAL A 272 -14.03 -2.41 -16.60
CA VAL A 272 -14.42 -3.77 -16.22
C VAL A 272 -15.56 -3.70 -15.21
N SER A 273 -16.63 -4.46 -15.42
CA SER A 273 -17.67 -4.60 -14.42
C SER A 273 -17.17 -5.39 -13.20
N GLU A 274 -17.80 -5.20 -12.04
CA GLU A 274 -17.76 -6.22 -10.98
C GLU A 274 -18.39 -7.53 -11.50
N CYS A 275 -18.09 -8.65 -10.84
CA CYS A 275 -18.64 -9.95 -11.19
C CYS A 275 -20.18 -9.94 -11.12
N LEU A 276 -20.84 -10.23 -12.24
CA LEU A 276 -22.31 -10.28 -12.31
C LEU A 276 -22.91 -11.51 -11.61
N GLU A 277 -22.08 -12.49 -11.21
CA GLU A 277 -22.52 -13.66 -10.43
C GLU A 277 -22.74 -13.36 -8.93
N MET A 278 -22.83 -12.08 -8.54
CA MET A 278 -23.23 -11.67 -7.19
C MET A 278 -24.72 -11.91 -6.96
N GLU A 279 -25.09 -12.52 -5.83
CA GLU A 279 -26.48 -12.87 -5.49
C GLU A 279 -27.41 -11.65 -5.51
N ALA A 280 -26.97 -10.54 -4.93
CA ALA A 280 -27.74 -9.30 -4.89
C ALA A 280 -27.96 -8.66 -6.29
N LEU A 281 -27.10 -8.94 -7.28
CA LEU A 281 -27.31 -8.51 -8.67
C LEU A 281 -28.25 -9.49 -9.42
N ASN A 282 -28.08 -10.79 -9.15
CA ASN A 282 -28.86 -11.85 -9.78
C ASN A 282 -30.36 -11.75 -9.47
N VAL A 283 -30.72 -11.57 -8.19
CA VAL A 283 -32.12 -11.58 -7.74
C VAL A 283 -32.94 -10.45 -8.38
N ASP A 284 -32.34 -9.26 -8.54
CA ASP A 284 -33.08 -8.07 -8.97
C ASP A 284 -33.13 -7.92 -10.50
N ILE A 285 -32.06 -8.30 -11.22
CA ILE A 285 -31.89 -7.99 -12.65
C ILE A 285 -31.73 -9.24 -13.52
N GLY A 286 -31.10 -10.28 -12.98
CA GLY A 286 -30.67 -11.47 -13.73
C GLY A 286 -29.51 -11.20 -14.70
N PHE A 287 -28.92 -12.27 -15.23
CA PHE A 287 -27.64 -12.19 -15.95
C PHE A 287 -27.75 -11.57 -17.35
N ARG A 288 -28.84 -11.83 -18.08
CA ARG A 288 -29.08 -11.24 -19.41
C ARG A 288 -29.22 -9.73 -19.32
N GLY A 289 -30.12 -9.28 -18.42
CA GLY A 289 -30.37 -7.86 -18.18
C GLY A 289 -29.13 -7.15 -17.69
N GLY A 290 -28.45 -7.73 -16.68
CA GLY A 290 -27.23 -7.17 -16.11
C GLY A 290 -26.12 -7.01 -17.15
N CYS A 291 -25.94 -7.98 -18.06
CA CYS A 291 -24.96 -7.89 -19.13
C CYS A 291 -25.25 -6.74 -20.11
N VAL A 292 -26.50 -6.63 -20.58
CA VAL A 292 -26.93 -5.55 -21.47
C VAL A 292 -26.75 -4.18 -20.79
N MET A 293 -27.16 -4.06 -19.54
CA MET A 293 -27.02 -2.83 -18.76
C MET A 293 -25.56 -2.43 -18.53
N ALA A 294 -24.67 -3.39 -18.25
CA ALA A 294 -23.24 -3.11 -18.06
C ALA A 294 -22.60 -2.54 -19.33
N ILE A 295 -22.84 -3.17 -20.48
CA ILE A 295 -22.31 -2.69 -21.77
C ILE A 295 -22.90 -1.34 -22.14
N GLU A 296 -24.22 -1.16 -21.95
CA GLU A 296 -24.89 0.10 -22.29
C GLU A 296 -24.50 1.25 -21.35
N ALA A 297 -24.18 0.96 -20.09
CA ALA A 297 -23.60 1.92 -19.14
C ALA A 297 -22.19 2.37 -19.54
N GLY A 298 -21.48 1.57 -20.34
CA GLY A 298 -20.14 1.88 -20.84
C GLY A 298 -19.01 0.98 -20.32
N CYS A 299 -19.33 -0.16 -19.71
CA CYS A 299 -18.35 -1.20 -19.45
C CYS A 299 -17.86 -1.81 -20.78
N ASP A 300 -16.56 -2.05 -20.89
CA ASP A 300 -15.97 -2.70 -22.07
C ASP A 300 -15.74 -4.20 -21.84
N LEU A 301 -15.57 -4.63 -20.59
CA LEU A 301 -15.46 -6.04 -20.19
C LEU A 301 -16.49 -6.38 -19.09
N VAL A 302 -17.30 -7.42 -19.33
CA VAL A 302 -18.24 -7.96 -18.34
C VAL A 302 -17.64 -9.19 -17.68
N LEU A 303 -17.58 -9.18 -16.34
CA LEU A 303 -16.94 -10.22 -15.53
C LEU A 303 -17.93 -11.30 -15.05
N LEU A 304 -17.68 -12.57 -15.35
CA LEU A 304 -18.45 -13.73 -14.86
C LEU A 304 -17.53 -14.90 -14.47
N CYS A 305 -17.35 -15.15 -13.18
CA CYS A 305 -16.21 -15.94 -12.69
C CYS A 305 -16.39 -17.47 -12.69
N ARG A 306 -17.58 -18.03 -12.87
CA ARG A 306 -17.81 -19.43 -12.45
C ARG A 306 -18.74 -20.26 -13.31
N SER A 307 -20.01 -19.90 -13.40
CA SER A 307 -21.05 -20.84 -13.86
C SER A 307 -21.19 -20.84 -15.37
N PHE A 308 -20.99 -22.00 -16.01
CA PHE A 308 -21.11 -22.11 -17.47
C PHE A 308 -22.50 -21.76 -18.00
N SER A 309 -23.56 -22.14 -17.26
CA SER A 309 -24.93 -21.81 -17.67
C SER A 309 -25.15 -20.30 -17.67
N VAL A 310 -24.67 -19.62 -16.64
CA VAL A 310 -24.77 -18.17 -16.47
C VAL A 310 -23.93 -17.41 -17.51
N GLN A 311 -22.72 -17.88 -17.78
CA GLN A 311 -21.84 -17.32 -18.80
C GLN A 311 -22.48 -17.39 -20.21
N LYS A 312 -23.07 -18.55 -20.57
CA LYS A 312 -23.83 -18.69 -21.82
C LYS A 312 -25.08 -17.80 -21.84
N GLU A 313 -25.73 -17.66 -20.69
CA GLU A 313 -26.89 -16.80 -20.55
C GLU A 313 -26.54 -15.32 -20.82
N ALA A 314 -25.43 -14.83 -20.28
CA ALA A 314 -24.92 -13.49 -20.52
C ALA A 314 -24.56 -13.26 -22.00
N LEU A 315 -23.84 -14.20 -22.63
CA LEU A 315 -23.52 -14.15 -24.06
C LEU A 315 -24.79 -14.07 -24.92
N SER A 316 -25.77 -14.93 -24.64
CA SER A 316 -27.07 -14.92 -25.31
C SER A 316 -27.84 -13.62 -25.05
N GLY A 317 -27.73 -13.06 -23.83
CA GLY A 317 -28.34 -11.79 -23.46
C GLY A 317 -27.80 -10.62 -24.28
N LEU A 318 -26.48 -10.51 -24.44
CA LEU A 318 -25.87 -9.46 -25.26
C LEU A 318 -26.27 -9.57 -26.74
N LYS A 319 -26.29 -10.79 -27.28
CA LYS A 319 -26.73 -11.05 -28.66
C LYS A 319 -28.16 -10.57 -28.89
N ILE A 320 -29.09 -10.95 -28.02
CA ILE A 320 -30.50 -10.49 -28.12
C ILE A 320 -30.60 -8.97 -27.93
N GLY A 321 -29.79 -8.40 -27.02
CA GLY A 321 -29.73 -6.95 -26.81
C GLY A 321 -29.28 -6.18 -28.06
N LEU A 322 -28.34 -6.75 -28.83
CA LEU A 322 -27.88 -6.20 -30.10
C LEU A 322 -28.96 -6.35 -31.19
N GLU A 323 -29.55 -7.54 -31.34
CA GLU A 323 -30.59 -7.84 -32.33
C GLU A 323 -31.83 -6.95 -32.17
N ASN A 324 -32.22 -6.65 -30.93
CA ASN A 324 -33.37 -5.80 -30.61
C ASN A 324 -33.01 -4.31 -30.49
N GLY A 325 -31.75 -3.93 -30.72
CA GLY A 325 -31.29 -2.53 -30.71
C GLY A 325 -31.19 -1.88 -29.31
N MET A 326 -31.23 -2.67 -28.23
CA MET A 326 -30.96 -2.17 -26.87
C MET A 326 -29.49 -1.78 -26.68
N VAL A 327 -28.58 -2.51 -27.33
CA VAL A 327 -27.16 -2.18 -27.44
C VAL A 327 -26.87 -1.88 -28.90
N SER A 328 -26.24 -0.75 -29.19
CA SER A 328 -25.85 -0.42 -30.57
C SER A 328 -24.58 -1.16 -31.01
N VAL A 329 -24.46 -1.45 -32.30
CA VAL A 329 -23.22 -1.97 -32.90
C VAL A 329 -22.04 -1.03 -32.63
N ASP A 330 -22.27 0.28 -32.64
CA ASP A 330 -21.24 1.28 -32.35
C ASP A 330 -20.75 1.23 -30.90
N ARG A 331 -21.64 0.93 -29.93
CA ARG A 331 -21.25 0.69 -28.53
C ARG A 331 -20.30 -0.52 -28.45
N VAL A 332 -20.66 -1.64 -29.08
CA VAL A 332 -19.83 -2.86 -29.12
C VAL A 332 -18.48 -2.57 -29.78
N ARG A 333 -18.46 -1.92 -30.94
CA ARG A 333 -17.22 -1.55 -31.66
C ARG A 333 -16.35 -0.58 -30.86
N THR A 334 -16.95 0.33 -30.10
CA THR A 334 -16.20 1.26 -29.23
C THR A 334 -15.49 0.51 -28.11
N SER A 335 -16.21 -0.38 -27.42
CA SER A 335 -15.62 -1.24 -26.38
C SER A 335 -14.54 -2.15 -26.95
N LEU A 336 -14.80 -2.78 -28.10
CA LEU A 336 -13.84 -3.64 -28.80
C LEU A 336 -12.53 -2.89 -29.12
N ARG A 337 -12.59 -1.67 -29.66
CA ARG A 337 -11.37 -0.86 -29.94
C ARG A 337 -10.54 -0.66 -28.68
N ARG A 338 -11.16 -0.38 -27.52
CA ARG A 338 -10.44 -0.20 -26.25
C ARG A 338 -9.80 -1.50 -25.79
N VAL A 339 -10.53 -2.62 -25.86
CA VAL A 339 -10.01 -3.94 -25.49
C VAL A 339 -8.86 -4.36 -26.40
N LEU A 340 -8.98 -4.17 -27.71
CA LEU A 340 -7.89 -4.47 -28.66
C LEU A 340 -6.67 -3.57 -28.44
N LYS A 341 -6.88 -2.28 -28.15
CA LYS A 341 -5.78 -1.37 -27.78
C LYS A 341 -5.08 -1.82 -26.50
N LEU A 342 -5.84 -2.26 -25.48
CA LEU A 342 -5.27 -2.82 -24.26
C LEU A 342 -4.45 -4.08 -24.56
N LYS A 343 -5.00 -5.03 -25.32
CA LYS A 343 -4.29 -6.26 -25.73
C LYS A 343 -3.00 -5.96 -26.48
N ALA A 344 -3.04 -5.06 -27.46
CA ALA A 344 -1.85 -4.66 -28.23
C ALA A 344 -0.73 -4.07 -27.35
N SER A 345 -1.07 -3.46 -26.20
CA SER A 345 -0.08 -2.92 -25.27
C SER A 345 0.62 -3.99 -24.42
N CYS A 346 0.02 -5.18 -24.23
CA CYS A 346 0.47 -6.15 -23.24
C CYS A 346 0.77 -7.54 -23.78
N THR A 347 0.24 -7.91 -24.96
CA THR A 347 0.37 -9.26 -25.50
C THR A 347 0.47 -9.29 -27.03
N SER A 348 1.15 -10.31 -27.54
CA SER A 348 1.24 -10.70 -28.95
C SER A 348 1.33 -12.22 -29.00
N TRP A 349 1.05 -12.87 -30.14
CA TRP A 349 1.15 -14.33 -30.22
C TRP A 349 2.56 -14.85 -29.87
N GLU A 350 3.59 -14.10 -30.26
CA GLU A 350 4.98 -14.40 -29.89
C GLU A 350 5.17 -14.37 -28.36
N LYS A 351 4.72 -13.30 -27.69
CA LYS A 351 4.85 -13.14 -26.23
C LYS A 351 3.98 -14.15 -25.47
N ALA A 352 2.74 -14.38 -25.92
CA ALA A 352 1.75 -15.20 -25.25
C ALA A 352 2.11 -16.69 -25.23
N LEU A 353 2.71 -17.20 -26.32
CA LEU A 353 3.09 -18.61 -26.44
C LEU A 353 4.46 -18.92 -25.83
N ASN A 354 5.27 -17.88 -25.60
CA ASN A 354 6.62 -17.99 -25.05
C ASN A 354 6.81 -17.09 -23.83
N PRO A 355 6.06 -17.32 -22.72
CA PRO A 355 6.32 -16.59 -21.48
C PRO A 355 7.75 -16.90 -20.99
N PRO A 356 8.40 -15.97 -20.24
CA PRO A 356 9.77 -16.15 -19.76
C PRO A 356 10.03 -17.46 -19.00
N GLY A 357 9.03 -17.96 -18.30
CA GLY A 357 9.03 -19.26 -17.64
C GLY A 357 9.89 -19.33 -16.38
N LEU A 358 9.96 -20.54 -15.81
CA LEU A 358 10.60 -20.82 -14.52
C LEU A 358 12.10 -20.46 -14.47
N LYS A 359 12.79 -20.55 -15.60
CA LYS A 359 14.23 -20.24 -15.69
C LYS A 359 14.53 -18.77 -15.33
N LEU A 360 13.62 -17.85 -15.67
CA LEU A 360 13.77 -16.45 -15.29
C LEU A 360 13.43 -16.25 -13.80
N LEU A 361 12.37 -16.90 -13.32
CA LEU A 361 11.96 -16.86 -11.91
C LEU A 361 13.09 -17.31 -10.98
N SER A 362 13.76 -18.42 -11.28
CA SER A 362 14.91 -18.91 -10.47
C SER A 362 16.03 -17.87 -10.34
N LYS A 363 16.23 -17.00 -11.33
CA LYS A 363 17.26 -15.96 -11.28
C LYS A 363 16.88 -14.79 -10.37
N PHE A 364 15.59 -14.47 -10.30
CA PHE A 364 15.09 -13.36 -9.51
C PHE A 364 14.78 -13.74 -8.07
N HIS A 365 14.46 -15.02 -7.82
CA HIS A 365 13.93 -15.50 -6.55
C HIS A 365 14.73 -15.03 -5.32
N GLU A 366 16.07 -15.13 -5.34
CA GLU A 366 16.90 -14.67 -4.21
C GLU A 366 16.75 -13.15 -3.94
N SER A 367 16.78 -12.34 -5.00
CA SER A 367 16.65 -10.89 -4.90
C SER A 367 15.23 -10.47 -4.45
N HIS A 368 14.22 -11.18 -4.92
CA HIS A 368 12.81 -10.96 -4.59
C HIS A 368 12.50 -11.40 -3.15
N LEU A 369 13.08 -12.51 -2.69
CA LEU A 369 12.99 -12.95 -1.30
C LEU A 369 13.67 -11.96 -0.34
N SER A 370 14.81 -11.39 -0.74
CA SER A 370 15.49 -10.32 0.01
C SER A 370 14.63 -9.06 0.08
N LEU A 371 14.00 -8.66 -1.04
CA LEU A 371 13.03 -7.56 -1.09
C LEU A 371 11.82 -7.82 -0.18
N SER A 372 11.23 -9.01 -0.24
CA SER A 372 10.12 -9.45 0.61
C SER A 372 10.49 -9.31 2.09
N THR A 373 11.62 -9.88 2.50
CA THR A 373 12.12 -9.81 3.88
C THR A 373 12.30 -8.36 4.32
N ARG A 374 12.94 -7.52 3.49
CA ARG A 374 13.12 -6.09 3.77
C ARG A 374 11.78 -5.35 3.87
N ALA A 375 10.79 -5.70 3.05
CA ALA A 375 9.47 -5.08 3.06
C ALA A 375 8.71 -5.42 4.36
N TYR A 376 8.72 -6.68 4.79
CA TYR A 376 8.15 -7.09 6.06
C TYR A 376 8.89 -6.49 7.26
N ASP A 377 10.22 -6.46 7.24
CA ASP A 377 11.01 -5.88 8.33
C ASP A 377 10.68 -4.40 8.56
N ASN A 378 10.46 -3.67 7.46
CA ASN A 378 10.12 -2.25 7.52
C ASN A 378 8.62 -1.99 7.80
N SER A 379 7.74 -2.98 7.63
CA SER A 379 6.29 -2.81 7.83
C SER A 379 5.89 -2.90 9.29
N ILE A 380 6.61 -3.66 10.14
CA ILE A 380 6.22 -3.88 11.54
C ILE A 380 6.15 -2.56 12.30
N THR A 381 4.97 -2.26 12.84
CA THR A 381 4.68 -1.02 13.56
C THR A 381 4.43 -1.31 15.04
N VAL A 382 5.27 -0.77 15.92
CA VAL A 382 4.95 -0.70 17.36
C VAL A 382 4.14 0.57 17.58
N MET A 383 2.82 0.41 17.73
CA MET A 383 1.89 1.54 17.92
C MET A 383 2.09 2.22 19.27
N ARG A 384 2.39 1.42 20.31
CA ARG A 384 2.69 1.87 21.66
C ARG A 384 3.34 0.75 22.46
N ASP A 385 4.18 1.13 23.42
CA ASP A 385 4.78 0.22 24.40
C ASP A 385 4.94 0.94 25.74
N ASN A 386 3.81 1.20 26.41
CA ASN A 386 3.77 2.09 27.58
C ASN A 386 4.64 1.60 28.75
N ASN A 387 4.77 0.28 28.89
CA ASN A 387 5.51 -0.36 29.98
C ASN A 387 6.91 -0.84 29.55
N GLN A 388 7.38 -0.47 28.35
CA GLN A 388 8.68 -0.88 27.81
C GLN A 388 8.87 -2.40 27.86
N LEU A 389 7.85 -3.14 27.42
CA LEU A 389 7.87 -4.61 27.44
C LEU A 389 8.82 -5.18 26.39
N LEU A 390 9.16 -4.39 25.38
CA LEU A 390 10.01 -4.80 24.26
C LEU A 390 11.47 -4.33 24.45
N PRO A 391 12.46 -5.19 24.18
CA PRO A 391 12.32 -6.59 23.82
C PRO A 391 11.98 -7.48 25.03
N LEU A 392 11.31 -8.60 24.78
CA LEU A 392 10.93 -9.60 25.79
C LEU A 392 12.13 -10.16 26.57
N SER A 393 13.32 -10.15 25.97
CA SER A 393 14.57 -10.57 26.60
C SER A 393 14.96 -9.70 27.79
N HIS A 394 14.47 -8.46 27.87
CA HIS A 394 14.74 -7.57 29.01
C HIS A 394 13.71 -7.70 30.13
N THR A 395 12.52 -8.20 29.83
CA THR A 395 11.37 -8.21 30.75
C THR A 395 11.00 -9.59 31.27
N MET A 396 11.57 -10.66 30.69
CA MET A 396 11.28 -12.04 31.09
C MET A 396 12.56 -12.81 31.48
N SER A 397 12.45 -13.61 32.52
CA SER A 397 13.46 -14.59 32.93
C SER A 397 13.24 -15.96 32.25
N GLU A 398 14.26 -16.83 32.25
CA GLU A 398 14.18 -18.19 31.69
C GLU A 398 13.12 -19.06 32.39
N SER A 399 12.89 -18.83 33.69
CA SER A 399 11.88 -19.53 34.50
C SER A 399 10.45 -19.07 34.25
N ASP A 400 10.23 -17.92 33.61
CA ASP A 400 8.89 -17.41 33.37
C ASP A 400 8.15 -18.22 32.29
N GLU A 401 6.83 -18.37 32.42
CA GLU A 401 5.99 -18.97 31.37
C GLU A 401 5.46 -17.85 30.44
N LEU A 402 5.64 -18.02 29.12
CA LEU A 402 5.04 -17.17 28.09
C LEU A 402 3.80 -17.88 27.52
N LEU A 403 2.67 -17.17 27.46
CA LEU A 403 1.44 -17.68 26.85
C LEU A 403 1.15 -16.95 25.53
N LEU A 404 1.05 -17.71 24.45
CA LEU A 404 0.57 -17.25 23.14
C LEU A 404 -0.91 -17.63 22.98
N LEU A 405 -1.76 -16.64 22.73
CA LEU A 405 -3.19 -16.80 22.46
C LEU A 405 -3.47 -16.35 21.03
N THR A 406 -3.93 -17.26 20.17
CA THR A 406 -4.18 -16.99 18.74
C THR A 406 -5.63 -17.27 18.34
N PRO A 407 -6.23 -16.49 17.43
CA PRO A 407 -7.57 -16.75 16.93
C PRO A 407 -7.53 -17.88 15.90
N LEU A 408 -8.66 -18.56 15.71
CA LEU A 408 -8.87 -19.37 14.51
C LEU A 408 -9.36 -18.47 13.38
N LEU A 409 -8.60 -18.42 12.28
CA LEU A 409 -8.90 -17.55 11.13
C LEU A 409 -9.42 -18.32 9.94
N LYS A 410 -10.35 -17.70 9.22
CA LYS A 410 -10.68 -18.05 7.83
C LYS A 410 -9.92 -17.10 6.89
N PRO A 411 -9.46 -17.57 5.71
CA PRO A 411 -8.81 -16.70 4.72
C PRO A 411 -9.68 -15.49 4.34
N LEU A 412 -9.05 -14.35 4.01
CA LEU A 412 -9.75 -13.17 3.53
C LEU A 412 -10.12 -13.36 2.04
N PRO A 413 -11.38 -13.11 1.63
CA PRO A 413 -11.75 -13.16 0.23
C PRO A 413 -11.16 -11.98 -0.55
N ALA A 414 -10.66 -12.23 -1.76
CA ALA A 414 -10.06 -11.22 -2.63
C ALA A 414 -11.05 -10.15 -3.11
N SER A 415 -12.32 -10.48 -3.30
CA SER A 415 -13.39 -9.53 -3.61
C SER A 415 -14.72 -9.96 -3.00
N ALA A 416 -15.76 -9.12 -3.13
CA ALA A 416 -17.13 -9.52 -2.81
C ALA A 416 -17.48 -10.80 -3.60
N ALA A 417 -17.13 -10.85 -4.89
CA ALA A 417 -17.26 -12.05 -5.70
C ALA A 417 -16.52 -13.25 -5.09
N THR A 418 -15.25 -13.12 -4.68
CA THR A 418 -14.48 -14.22 -4.06
C THR A 418 -15.08 -14.70 -2.74
N LYS A 419 -15.70 -13.81 -1.95
CA LYS A 419 -16.43 -14.18 -0.74
C LYS A 419 -17.61 -15.09 -1.09
N PHE A 420 -18.41 -14.71 -2.09
CA PHE A 420 -19.52 -15.53 -2.58
C PHE A 420 -19.04 -16.87 -3.18
N LEU A 421 -17.91 -16.89 -3.91
CA LEU A 421 -17.27 -18.12 -4.41
C LEU A 421 -16.88 -19.11 -3.31
N SER A 422 -16.66 -18.62 -2.08
CA SER A 422 -16.26 -19.42 -0.91
C SER A 422 -17.43 -19.81 0.01
N GLU A 423 -18.55 -19.09 -0.03
CA GLU A 423 -19.69 -19.28 0.88
C GLU A 423 -20.92 -19.95 0.22
N GLY A 424 -20.90 -20.20 -1.09
CA GLY A 424 -21.98 -20.90 -1.79
C GLY A 424 -22.25 -22.31 -1.23
N LYS A 425 -23.47 -22.54 -0.72
CA LYS A 425 -23.93 -23.78 -0.08
C LYS A 425 -23.58 -25.03 -0.92
N ALA A 426 -22.54 -25.75 -0.51
CA ALA A 426 -22.42 -27.16 -0.82
C ALA A 426 -23.57 -27.88 -0.08
N THR A 427 -24.46 -28.52 -0.84
CA THR A 427 -25.42 -29.49 -0.30
C THR A 427 -24.67 -30.52 0.52
N ALA A 428 -25.11 -30.73 1.77
CA ALA A 428 -24.57 -31.73 2.68
C ALA A 428 -24.46 -33.09 2.00
N ILE A 429 -23.24 -33.62 1.86
CA ILE A 429 -22.86 -35.04 1.87
C ILE A 429 -21.34 -35.11 2.11
N ASP A 430 -20.94 -35.98 3.05
CA ASP A 430 -19.60 -36.43 3.42
C ASP A 430 -18.63 -35.45 4.13
N HIS A 431 -18.92 -35.21 5.41
CA HIS A 431 -17.90 -34.98 6.43
C HIS A 431 -17.06 -36.26 6.62
N ASP A 432 -15.92 -36.41 5.92
CA ASP A 432 -14.71 -37.08 6.45
C ASP A 432 -13.54 -37.33 5.46
N ARG A 433 -13.49 -36.70 4.28
CA ARG A 433 -12.43 -37.03 3.29
C ARG A 433 -11.60 -35.91 2.69
N TRP A 434 -11.43 -34.78 3.40
CA TRP A 434 -10.50 -33.70 2.99
C TRP A 434 -9.47 -33.41 4.09
N MET A 435 -8.56 -34.37 4.27
CA MET A 435 -7.39 -34.28 5.16
C MET A 435 -6.06 -34.45 4.39
N ASP A 436 -6.04 -34.15 3.10
CA ASP A 436 -4.78 -34.09 2.34
C ASP A 436 -4.63 -32.76 1.60
N ARG A 437 -3.70 -31.97 2.13
CA ARG A 437 -3.09 -30.70 1.70
C ARG A 437 -3.61 -30.03 0.42
N GLY A 438 -4.14 -28.82 0.62
CA GLY A 438 -4.44 -27.81 -0.42
C GLY A 438 -5.17 -26.57 0.13
N SER A 439 -5.87 -26.69 1.26
CA SER A 439 -6.53 -25.56 1.95
C SER A 439 -6.85 -25.90 3.42
N ILE A 440 -5.83 -26.28 4.20
CA ILE A 440 -5.93 -26.21 5.68
C ILE A 440 -6.19 -24.75 6.03
N MET A 441 -7.09 -24.48 7.00
CA MET A 441 -7.35 -23.13 7.51
C MET A 441 -6.02 -22.38 7.79
N SER A 442 -5.60 -21.52 6.87
CA SER A 442 -4.21 -21.06 6.74
C SER A 442 -3.66 -20.41 8.01
N GLY A 443 -4.53 -19.75 8.79
CA GLY A 443 -4.14 -19.09 10.04
C GLY A 443 -3.65 -20.04 11.13
N GLU A 444 -4.20 -21.25 11.28
CA GLU A 444 -3.75 -22.17 12.34
C GLU A 444 -2.34 -22.71 12.08
N GLY A 445 -2.04 -23.02 10.82
CA GLY A 445 -0.70 -23.43 10.40
C GLY A 445 0.35 -22.36 10.70
N VAL A 446 0.09 -21.13 10.26
CA VAL A 446 1.02 -20.00 10.46
C VAL A 446 1.19 -19.67 11.95
N PHE A 447 0.12 -19.64 12.74
CA PHE A 447 0.24 -19.35 14.17
C PHE A 447 0.91 -20.45 14.96
N ARG A 448 0.77 -21.72 14.55
CA ARG A 448 1.55 -22.81 15.12
C ARG A 448 3.03 -22.63 14.82
N GLU A 449 3.40 -22.21 13.61
CA GLU A 449 4.79 -21.91 13.29
C GLU A 449 5.32 -20.69 14.03
N LEU A 450 4.52 -19.62 14.20
CA LEU A 450 4.83 -18.50 15.10
C LEU A 450 5.17 -19.00 16.51
N GLY A 451 4.34 -19.89 17.07
CA GLY A 451 4.61 -20.54 18.35
C GLY A 451 5.96 -21.27 18.37
N ARG A 452 6.27 -22.05 17.32
CA ARG A 452 7.57 -22.74 17.21
C ARG A 452 8.74 -21.76 17.10
N GLN A 453 8.61 -20.68 16.33
CA GLN A 453 9.66 -19.66 16.20
C GLN A 453 9.91 -18.94 17.53
N LEU A 454 8.86 -18.58 18.26
CA LEU A 454 8.99 -18.01 19.62
C LEU A 454 9.68 -19.00 20.56
N ALA A 455 9.35 -20.29 20.50
CA ALA A 455 9.98 -21.33 21.32
C ALA A 455 11.46 -21.54 20.97
N ARG A 456 11.85 -21.43 19.69
CA ARG A 456 13.26 -21.54 19.26
C ARG A 456 14.11 -20.37 19.77
N GLN A 457 13.55 -19.16 19.81
CA GLN A 457 14.25 -17.97 20.29
C GLN A 457 14.30 -17.88 21.82
N ARG A 458 13.32 -18.48 22.51
CA ARG A 458 13.20 -18.45 23.97
C ARG A 458 13.88 -19.67 24.62
N ARG A 459 14.76 -19.43 25.59
CA ARG A 459 15.25 -20.46 26.53
C ARG A 459 14.32 -20.59 27.74
N GLY A 460 13.08 -21.05 27.52
CA GLY A 460 12.07 -21.14 28.57
C GLY A 460 10.75 -21.70 28.07
N LYS A 461 9.78 -21.87 28.97
CA LYS A 461 8.52 -22.53 28.64
C LYS A 461 7.58 -21.61 27.86
N LEU A 462 7.07 -22.09 26.74
CA LEU A 462 6.04 -21.46 25.93
C LEU A 462 4.77 -22.33 25.95
N LEU A 463 3.65 -21.70 26.22
CA LEU A 463 2.31 -22.28 26.12
C LEU A 463 1.61 -21.63 24.93
N HIS A 464 0.93 -22.41 24.10
CA HIS A 464 0.19 -21.90 22.94
C HIS A 464 -1.19 -22.55 22.92
N THR A 465 -2.24 -21.74 22.85
CA THR A 465 -3.61 -22.21 22.67
C THR A 465 -4.43 -21.25 21.83
N SER A 466 -5.44 -21.79 21.15
CA SER A 466 -6.34 -21.01 20.31
C SER A 466 -7.61 -20.61 21.06
N TYR A 467 -8.13 -19.42 20.76
CA TYR A 467 -9.38 -18.91 21.30
C TYR A 467 -10.46 -18.73 20.21
N THR A 468 -11.72 -18.79 20.61
CA THR A 468 -12.89 -18.81 19.71
C THR A 468 -14.00 -17.90 20.22
N ALA A 469 -15.12 -17.86 19.50
CA ALA A 469 -16.32 -17.10 19.89
C ALA A 469 -16.92 -17.53 21.24
N ASN A 470 -16.51 -18.67 21.79
CA ASN A 470 -16.93 -19.16 23.11
C ASN A 470 -16.29 -18.38 24.28
N GLY A 471 -15.47 -17.36 23.99
CA GLY A 471 -14.89 -16.49 25.01
C GLY A 471 -13.76 -17.15 25.83
N VAL A 472 -13.51 -16.56 27.01
CA VAL A 472 -12.54 -17.08 27.97
C VAL A 472 -13.14 -18.32 28.65
N ARG A 473 -12.39 -19.42 28.65
CA ARG A 473 -12.78 -20.72 29.21
C ARG A 473 -11.93 -21.00 30.45
N PRO A 474 -12.34 -21.91 31.36
CA PRO A 474 -11.54 -22.25 32.53
C PRO A 474 -10.10 -22.65 32.22
N THR A 475 -9.88 -23.32 31.08
CA THR A 475 -8.54 -23.65 30.60
C THR A 475 -7.71 -22.41 30.23
N HIS A 476 -8.33 -21.38 29.63
CA HIS A 476 -7.68 -20.10 29.35
C HIS A 476 -7.33 -19.38 30.66
N GLU A 477 -8.26 -19.32 31.61
CA GLU A 477 -8.06 -18.68 32.92
C GLU A 477 -6.85 -19.29 33.64
N HIS A 478 -6.83 -20.62 33.75
CA HIS A 478 -5.72 -21.34 34.38
C HIS A 478 -4.36 -21.05 33.71
N LEU A 479 -4.32 -20.99 32.37
CA LEU A 479 -3.10 -20.67 31.63
C LEU A 479 -2.68 -19.21 31.85
N ILE A 480 -3.62 -18.27 31.86
CA ILE A 480 -3.38 -16.84 32.09
C ILE A 480 -2.87 -16.61 33.51
N GLU A 481 -3.46 -17.27 34.52
CA GLU A 481 -3.04 -17.20 35.92
C GLU A 481 -1.61 -17.68 36.13
N ARG A 482 -1.17 -18.69 35.37
CA ARG A 482 0.19 -19.22 35.44
C ARG A 482 1.23 -18.41 34.67
N ALA A 483 0.85 -17.82 33.53
CA ALA A 483 1.78 -17.10 32.67
C ALA A 483 2.26 -15.78 33.28
N SER A 484 3.56 -15.48 33.15
CA SER A 484 4.13 -14.19 33.56
C SER A 484 3.92 -13.13 32.48
N SER A 485 3.93 -13.54 31.21
CA SER A 485 3.65 -12.68 30.05
C SER A 485 2.72 -13.37 29.07
N ILE A 486 1.85 -12.58 28.46
CA ILE A 486 0.84 -13.03 27.52
C ILE A 486 1.02 -12.25 26.21
N ILE A 487 1.04 -12.96 25.08
CA ILE A 487 0.91 -12.40 23.74
C ILE A 487 -0.45 -12.81 23.21
N ILE A 488 -1.30 -11.84 22.86
CA ILE A 488 -2.57 -12.08 22.19
C ILE A 488 -2.45 -11.61 20.75
N VAL A 489 -2.68 -12.51 19.81
CA VAL A 489 -2.79 -12.18 18.39
C VAL A 489 -4.26 -11.88 18.08
N THR A 490 -4.55 -10.86 17.28
CA THR A 490 -5.89 -10.59 16.76
C THR A 490 -5.87 -10.36 15.25
N ALA A 491 -6.95 -10.71 14.57
CA ALA A 491 -7.13 -10.35 13.16
C ALA A 491 -8.55 -9.83 12.94
N ASP A 492 -8.64 -8.56 12.55
CA ASP A 492 -9.89 -7.82 12.35
C ASP A 492 -10.85 -7.97 13.55
N ALA A 493 -10.37 -7.67 14.75
CA ALA A 493 -11.18 -7.76 15.98
C ALA A 493 -12.39 -6.82 15.98
N THR A 494 -12.37 -5.76 15.16
CA THR A 494 -13.55 -4.92 14.92
C THR A 494 -14.65 -5.65 14.15
N ARG A 495 -14.29 -6.49 13.18
CA ARG A 495 -15.22 -7.39 12.45
C ARG A 495 -15.63 -8.58 13.31
N ASN A 496 -14.68 -9.10 14.09
CA ASN A 496 -14.83 -10.28 14.92
C ASN A 496 -14.93 -9.86 16.39
N LEU A 497 -16.08 -9.31 16.79
CA LEU A 497 -16.27 -8.69 18.12
C LEU A 497 -15.90 -9.62 19.29
N TYR A 498 -16.00 -10.94 19.12
CA TYR A 498 -15.55 -11.89 20.13
C TYR A 498 -14.04 -11.77 20.44
N GLN A 499 -13.20 -11.45 19.45
CA GLN A 499 -11.76 -11.24 19.67
C GLN A 499 -11.50 -9.97 20.48
N SER A 500 -12.26 -8.90 20.23
CA SER A 500 -12.22 -7.67 21.02
C SER A 500 -12.64 -7.93 22.46
N GLY A 501 -13.76 -8.63 22.67
CA GLY A 501 -14.25 -9.02 24.00
C GLY A 501 -13.25 -9.91 24.75
N PHE A 502 -12.72 -10.94 24.09
CA PHE A 502 -11.70 -11.84 24.64
C PHE A 502 -10.44 -11.07 25.08
N THR A 503 -9.89 -10.24 24.19
CA THR A 503 -8.67 -9.47 24.47
C THR A 503 -8.84 -8.52 25.65
N LYS A 504 -9.99 -7.82 25.72
CA LYS A 504 -10.29 -6.92 26.85
C LYS A 504 -10.45 -7.68 28.16
N HIS A 505 -11.08 -8.85 28.13
CA HIS A 505 -11.20 -9.71 29.31
C HIS A 505 -9.83 -10.15 29.82
N VAL A 506 -8.94 -10.64 28.94
CA VAL A 506 -7.58 -11.02 29.33
C VAL A 506 -6.78 -9.81 29.83
N SER A 507 -6.94 -8.64 29.21
CA SER A 507 -6.33 -7.39 29.70
C SER A 507 -6.78 -7.02 31.10
N MET A 508 -8.07 -7.20 31.42
CA MET A 508 -8.59 -7.01 32.77
C MET A 508 -7.94 -8.00 33.75
N MET A 509 -7.88 -9.29 33.40
CA MET A 509 -7.21 -10.30 34.24
C MET A 509 -5.73 -9.97 34.49
N CYS A 510 -5.01 -9.49 33.47
CA CYS A 510 -3.59 -9.11 33.62
C CYS A 510 -3.39 -7.87 34.49
N SER A 511 -4.41 -7.03 34.63
CA SER A 511 -4.37 -5.82 35.47
C SER A 511 -4.58 -6.12 36.96
N LEU A 512 -5.18 -7.27 37.30
CA LEU A 512 -5.39 -7.71 38.67
C LEU A 512 -4.05 -8.12 39.33
N PRO A 513 -3.85 -7.83 40.62
CA PRO A 513 -2.66 -8.30 41.34
C PRO A 513 -2.63 -9.83 41.36
N THR A 514 -1.49 -10.42 41.04
CA THR A 514 -1.28 -11.86 41.26
C THR A 514 -1.11 -12.15 42.76
N SER A 515 -1.20 -13.42 43.14
CA SER A 515 -0.83 -13.89 44.48
C SER A 515 0.60 -13.52 44.90
N THR A 516 1.47 -13.22 43.93
CA THR A 516 2.86 -12.78 44.13
C THR A 516 3.03 -11.25 44.07
N GLY A 517 1.95 -10.48 43.88
CA GLY A 517 1.96 -9.01 43.80
C GLY A 517 2.55 -8.42 42.51
N LYS A 518 3.02 -9.26 41.56
CA LYS A 518 3.57 -8.82 40.27
C LYS A 518 2.47 -8.69 39.22
N LYS A 519 2.43 -7.57 38.50
CA LYS A 519 1.54 -7.42 37.34
C LYS A 519 2.01 -8.30 36.18
N LYS A 520 1.07 -8.91 35.47
CA LYS A 520 1.35 -9.70 34.27
C LYS A 520 1.57 -8.78 33.09
N SER A 521 2.54 -9.11 32.23
CA SER A 521 2.78 -8.37 30.99
C SER A 521 1.81 -8.83 29.91
N LEU A 522 1.21 -7.89 29.18
CA LEU A 522 0.33 -8.17 28.05
C LEU A 522 0.80 -7.41 26.82
N ILE A 523 1.04 -8.15 25.74
CA ILE A 523 1.31 -7.63 24.40
C ILE A 523 0.16 -8.06 23.49
N VAL A 524 -0.45 -7.10 22.81
CA VAL A 524 -1.46 -7.37 21.78
C VAL A 524 -0.84 -7.14 20.41
N VAL A 525 -0.98 -8.12 19.52
CA VAL A 525 -0.48 -8.07 18.15
C VAL A 525 -1.67 -8.14 17.20
N SER A 526 -1.95 -7.08 16.45
CA SER A 526 -2.87 -7.17 15.33
C SER A 526 -2.14 -7.58 14.06
N VAL A 527 -2.60 -8.66 13.45
CA VAL A 527 -2.02 -9.21 12.22
C VAL A 527 -2.79 -8.87 10.96
N SER A 528 -3.83 -8.05 11.08
CA SER A 528 -4.58 -7.49 9.95
C SER A 528 -4.86 -6.03 10.25
N SER A 529 -6.12 -5.66 10.53
CA SER A 529 -6.52 -4.29 10.82
C SER A 529 -5.72 -3.67 11.98
N PRO A 530 -4.93 -2.62 11.74
CA PRO A 530 -4.23 -1.92 12.81
C PRO A 530 -5.17 -1.11 13.70
N TYR A 531 -6.46 -1.00 13.32
CA TYR A 531 -7.44 -0.19 14.02
C TYR A 531 -8.12 -0.90 15.19
N ASP A 532 -7.93 -2.22 15.32
CA ASP A 532 -8.53 -3.07 16.36
C ASP A 532 -8.42 -2.46 17.76
N PHE A 533 -7.23 -1.99 18.12
CA PHE A 533 -6.97 -1.33 19.40
C PHE A 533 -6.22 -0.02 19.25
N ALA A 534 -6.10 0.56 18.05
CA ALA A 534 -5.34 1.79 17.81
C ALA A 534 -5.71 2.93 18.77
N ARG A 535 -7.02 3.09 19.06
CA ARG A 535 -7.55 4.14 19.97
C ARG A 535 -7.81 3.65 21.40
N ASP A 536 -7.75 2.35 21.66
CA ASP A 536 -8.02 1.78 22.97
C ASP A 536 -6.80 1.87 23.89
N LYS A 537 -6.83 2.82 24.84
CA LYS A 537 -5.72 3.06 25.78
C LYS A 537 -5.61 2.01 26.89
N SER A 538 -6.58 1.11 27.05
CA SER A 538 -6.52 0.05 28.06
C SER A 538 -5.43 -0.99 27.74
N ILE A 539 -5.09 -1.13 26.45
CA ILE A 539 -4.05 -2.03 25.98
C ILE A 539 -2.69 -1.29 26.00
N GLY A 540 -1.78 -1.68 26.89
CA GLY A 540 -0.52 -0.96 27.12
C GLY A 540 0.55 -1.10 26.02
N THR A 541 0.72 -2.32 25.47
CA THR A 541 1.68 -2.61 24.39
C THR A 541 0.92 -3.21 23.20
N TYR A 542 1.01 -2.54 22.04
CA TYR A 542 0.25 -2.88 20.84
C TYR A 542 1.15 -2.81 19.60
N ILE A 543 1.18 -3.90 18.84
CA ILE A 543 2.00 -4.09 17.64
C ILE A 543 1.08 -4.40 16.45
N CYS A 544 1.40 -3.88 15.28
CA CYS A 544 0.69 -4.18 14.02
C CYS A 544 1.66 -4.79 13.00
N THR A 545 1.27 -5.91 12.39
CA THR A 545 2.05 -6.55 11.32
C THR A 545 1.40 -6.40 9.94
N TYR A 546 0.12 -5.98 9.88
CA TYR A 546 -0.67 -5.76 8.65
C TYR A 546 -0.88 -6.99 7.77
N ASP A 547 -0.36 -8.13 8.19
CA ASP A 547 -0.37 -9.40 7.50
C ASP A 547 -0.06 -10.54 8.47
N PHE A 548 -0.56 -11.73 8.18
CA PHE A 548 -0.35 -12.94 8.99
C PHE A 548 0.38 -14.06 8.24
N THR A 549 1.19 -13.71 7.24
CA THR A 549 2.09 -14.63 6.55
C THR A 549 3.25 -15.08 7.46
N GLU A 550 3.91 -16.18 7.11
CA GLU A 550 5.04 -16.69 7.88
C GLU A 550 6.20 -15.68 7.95
N THR A 551 6.47 -14.95 6.87
CA THR A 551 7.49 -13.90 6.83
C THR A 551 7.15 -12.73 7.75
N ALA A 552 5.88 -12.31 7.80
CA ALA A 552 5.43 -11.27 8.74
C ALA A 552 5.60 -11.73 10.20
N MET A 553 5.28 -12.98 10.50
CA MET A 553 5.41 -13.56 11.83
C MET A 553 6.89 -13.72 12.24
N ALA A 554 7.77 -14.07 11.31
CA ALA A 554 9.21 -14.10 11.55
C ALA A 554 9.78 -12.70 11.86
N ALA A 555 9.35 -11.67 11.12
CA ALA A 555 9.72 -10.29 11.40
C ALA A 555 9.21 -9.84 12.78
N LEU A 556 7.97 -10.20 13.14
CA LEU A 556 7.42 -9.97 14.48
C LEU A 556 8.28 -10.60 15.58
N VAL A 557 8.65 -11.88 15.44
CA VAL A 557 9.51 -12.58 16.41
C VAL A 557 10.84 -11.83 16.59
N ARG A 558 11.47 -11.40 15.49
CA ARG A 558 12.71 -10.61 15.54
C ARG A 558 12.52 -9.27 16.26
N VAL A 559 11.38 -8.60 16.10
CA VAL A 559 11.05 -7.38 16.88
C VAL A 559 10.84 -7.69 18.36
N LEU A 560 10.08 -8.73 18.68
CA LEU A 560 9.80 -9.14 20.06
C LEU A 560 11.07 -9.44 20.86
N PHE A 561 12.11 -9.98 20.21
CA PHE A 561 13.41 -10.28 20.84
C PHE A 561 14.50 -9.22 20.59
N GLY A 562 14.17 -8.08 19.96
CA GLY A 562 15.10 -6.96 19.76
C GLY A 562 16.18 -7.18 18.69
N GLN A 563 16.03 -8.21 17.86
CA GLN A 563 16.90 -8.51 16.72
C GLN A 563 16.61 -7.59 15.52
N LEU A 564 15.38 -7.07 15.46
CA LEU A 564 14.94 -6.10 14.47
C LEU A 564 14.37 -4.88 15.18
N ARG A 565 14.84 -3.69 14.79
CA ARG A 565 14.25 -2.43 15.24
C ARG A 565 13.02 -2.10 14.38
N PRO A 566 11.83 -1.94 14.95
CA PRO A 566 10.62 -1.63 14.18
C PRO A 566 10.74 -0.24 13.56
N GLN A 567 10.44 -0.15 12.26
CA GLN A 567 10.48 1.10 11.48
C GLN A 567 9.09 1.54 11.00
N GLY A 568 8.12 0.63 11.01
CA GLY A 568 6.78 0.87 10.53
C GLY A 568 6.09 1.99 11.29
N SER A 569 5.21 2.68 10.58
CA SER A 569 4.29 3.66 11.16
C SER A 569 2.92 3.49 10.54
N LEU A 570 1.85 3.63 11.31
CA LEU A 570 0.49 3.55 10.78
C LEU A 570 0.28 4.57 9.65
N PRO A 571 -0.03 4.16 8.42
CA PRO A 571 -0.25 5.09 7.30
C PRO A 571 -1.49 5.97 7.52
N GLY A 572 -1.54 7.10 6.80
CA GLY A 572 -2.68 7.99 6.74
C GLY A 572 -2.72 9.09 7.81
N SER A 573 -3.92 9.39 8.29
CA SER A 573 -4.23 10.51 9.18
C SER A 573 -3.43 10.47 10.48
N LEU A 574 -3.26 9.28 11.08
CA LEU A 574 -2.48 9.13 12.31
C LEU A 574 -0.97 9.35 12.10
N ARG A 575 -0.43 9.01 10.92
CA ARG A 575 0.95 9.40 10.52
C ARG A 575 1.11 10.90 10.48
N LYS A 576 0.15 11.61 9.87
CA LYS A 576 0.17 13.07 9.77
C LYS A 576 0.07 13.73 11.14
N VAL A 577 -0.80 13.24 12.03
CA VAL A 577 -0.88 13.74 13.41
C VAL A 577 0.45 13.51 14.15
N ALA A 578 1.05 12.32 14.07
CA ALA A 578 2.33 12.04 14.72
C ALA A 578 3.48 12.89 14.14
N LYS A 579 3.54 13.07 12.81
CA LYS A 579 4.50 13.97 12.15
C LYS A 579 4.25 15.42 12.53
N ALA A 580 3.00 15.88 12.57
CA ALA A 580 2.63 17.22 12.99
C ALA A 580 3.03 17.47 14.46
N GLN A 581 2.77 16.52 15.36
CA GLN A 581 3.21 16.59 16.77
C GLN A 581 4.73 16.63 16.89
N LYS A 582 5.48 15.79 16.15
CA LYS A 582 6.96 15.85 16.11
C LYS A 582 7.48 17.17 15.51
N SER A 583 6.79 17.72 14.50
CA SER A 583 7.14 19.01 13.87
C SER A 583 6.81 20.24 14.72
N ARG A 584 6.02 20.08 15.80
CA ARG A 584 5.56 21.18 16.67
C ARG A 584 6.47 21.46 17.88
N GLN A 585 7.57 20.73 18.07
CA GLN A 585 8.55 21.11 19.09
C GLN A 585 9.28 22.40 18.69
N ALA A 586 8.81 23.52 19.23
CA ALA A 586 9.50 24.80 19.14
C ALA A 586 10.67 24.81 20.14
N TRP A 587 11.90 24.94 19.63
CA TRP A 587 13.07 25.10 20.48
C TRP A 587 13.27 26.57 20.82
N LEU A 588 13.73 26.84 22.05
CA LEU A 588 14.20 28.18 22.41
C LEU A 588 15.42 28.50 21.56
N VAL A 589 15.32 29.56 20.75
CA VAL A 589 16.41 30.07 19.94
C VAL A 589 16.92 31.36 20.55
N GLU A 590 18.21 31.37 20.88
CA GLU A 590 18.89 32.51 21.49
C GLU A 590 19.83 33.18 20.48
N SER A 591 20.18 34.43 20.74
CA SER A 591 21.23 35.12 19.99
C SER A 591 22.59 34.51 20.34
N PHE A 592 23.42 34.27 19.33
CA PHE A 592 24.82 33.89 19.50
C PHE A 592 25.61 35.04 20.12
N SER A 593 26.54 34.71 21.01
CA SER A 593 27.43 35.67 21.69
C SER A 593 28.86 35.13 21.78
N GLU A 594 29.82 35.97 22.17
CA GLU A 594 31.23 35.56 22.35
C GLU A 594 31.41 34.37 23.32
N LYS A 595 30.47 34.19 24.27
CA LYS A 595 30.47 33.08 25.23
C LYS A 595 30.25 31.72 24.56
N ASP A 596 29.74 31.72 23.33
CA ASP A 596 29.35 30.51 22.59
C ASP A 596 30.43 30.00 21.64
N VAL A 597 31.53 30.74 21.49
CA VAL A 597 32.63 30.44 20.57
C VAL A 597 33.18 29.03 20.77
N ASN A 598 33.44 28.64 22.02
CA ASN A 598 33.97 27.31 22.35
C ASN A 598 32.97 26.20 22.04
N SER A 599 31.71 26.38 22.43
CA SER A 599 30.65 25.38 22.18
C SER A 599 30.32 25.27 20.69
N LEU A 600 30.43 26.35 19.92
CA LEU A 600 30.26 26.34 18.47
C LEU A 600 31.42 25.61 17.78
N ASN A 601 32.66 25.81 18.21
CA ASN A 601 33.80 25.03 17.72
C ASN A 601 33.60 23.52 17.95
N THR A 602 33.10 23.13 19.13
CA THR A 602 32.75 21.73 19.42
C THR A 602 31.66 21.21 18.48
N LEU A 603 30.59 21.97 18.27
CA LEU A 603 29.52 21.60 17.35
C LEU A 603 30.02 21.44 15.90
N ILE A 604 30.87 22.36 15.43
CA ILE A 604 31.49 22.30 14.10
C ILE A 604 32.31 21.02 13.95
N GLN A 605 33.11 20.66 14.96
CA GLN A 605 33.88 19.42 14.96
C GLN A 605 32.97 18.18 14.93
N THR A 606 31.90 18.15 15.72
CA THR A 606 30.93 17.04 15.73
C THR A 606 30.25 16.86 14.38
N VAL A 607 29.80 17.95 13.75
CA VAL A 607 29.21 17.91 12.41
C VAL A 607 30.24 17.47 11.38
N SER A 608 31.49 17.91 11.52
CA SER A 608 32.57 17.55 10.60
C SER A 608 32.90 16.06 10.64
N LYS A 609 33.02 15.49 11.84
CA LYS A 609 33.30 14.05 12.05
C LYS A 609 32.19 13.12 11.56
N ALA A 610 30.95 13.60 11.48
CA ALA A 610 29.81 12.83 10.98
C ALA A 610 29.68 12.81 9.45
N SER A 611 30.66 13.37 8.73
CA SER A 611 30.70 13.34 7.25
C SER A 611 31.16 11.96 6.74
N ILE A 612 30.75 11.59 5.52
CA ILE A 612 31.03 10.27 4.92
C ILE A 612 32.55 10.03 4.84
N PRO A 613 33.06 8.83 5.23
CA PRO A 613 34.47 8.49 5.07
C PRO A 613 34.93 8.68 3.61
N GLY A 614 36.00 9.45 3.39
CA GLY A 614 36.56 9.69 2.06
C GLY A 614 36.05 10.95 1.34
N SER A 615 35.09 11.69 1.90
CA SER A 615 34.67 13.02 1.40
C SER A 615 35.06 14.13 2.38
N PRO A 616 35.63 15.27 1.93
CA PRO A 616 35.91 16.39 2.82
C PRO A 616 34.59 16.92 3.42
N SER A 617 34.58 17.15 4.73
CA SER A 617 33.41 17.75 5.37
C SER A 617 33.13 19.13 4.78
N PRO A 618 31.87 19.52 4.59
CA PRO A 618 31.55 20.89 4.18
C PRO A 618 32.20 21.93 5.12
N LEU A 619 32.20 21.68 6.43
CA LEU A 619 32.73 22.60 7.45
C LEU A 619 34.23 22.43 7.71
N TRP A 620 34.94 21.76 6.80
CA TRP A 620 36.36 21.51 6.97
C TRP A 620 37.17 22.82 7.06
N GLY A 621 37.95 22.96 8.14
CA GLY A 621 38.72 24.18 8.42
C GLY A 621 37.91 25.37 8.98
N ALA A 622 36.58 25.25 9.08
CA ALA A 622 35.76 26.31 9.67
C ALA A 622 35.93 26.36 11.20
N THR A 623 35.91 27.57 11.75
CA THR A 623 35.84 27.83 13.20
C THR A 623 34.65 28.74 13.48
N ALA A 624 34.31 28.93 14.74
CA ALA A 624 33.29 29.91 15.15
C ALA A 624 33.56 31.31 14.56
N LEU A 625 34.83 31.72 14.49
CA LEU A 625 35.25 33.01 13.93
C LEU A 625 35.06 33.10 12.42
N SER A 626 34.98 31.98 11.70
CA SER A 626 34.71 31.98 10.26
C SER A 626 33.37 32.61 9.91
N PHE A 627 32.42 32.63 10.86
CA PHE A 627 31.08 33.18 10.67
C PHE A 627 30.96 34.66 11.01
N SER A 628 31.97 35.29 11.63
CA SER A 628 31.92 36.70 12.02
C SER A 628 32.60 37.60 11.00
N LEU A 629 31.93 38.67 10.60
CA LEU A 629 32.45 39.75 9.77
C LEU A 629 32.69 40.99 10.61
N ALA A 630 33.92 41.48 10.60
CA ALA A 630 34.27 42.78 11.19
C ALA A 630 33.96 43.94 10.22
N ASP A 631 32.86 43.86 9.45
CA ASP A 631 32.46 44.88 8.49
C ASP A 631 31.25 45.66 9.01
N PRO A 632 31.39 46.95 9.35
CA PRO A 632 30.30 47.79 9.84
C PRO A 632 29.13 47.94 8.87
N SER A 633 29.34 47.69 7.57
CA SER A 633 28.31 47.81 6.54
C SER A 633 27.38 46.59 6.47
N ILE A 634 27.75 45.48 7.12
CA ILE A 634 26.98 44.22 7.10
C ILE A 634 26.48 43.94 8.52
N ALA A 635 25.16 43.96 8.69
CA ALA A 635 24.57 43.73 9.99
C ALA A 635 24.45 42.23 10.28
N GLU A 636 25.13 41.74 11.32
CA GLU A 636 25.13 40.33 11.71
C GLU A 636 24.06 40.03 12.76
N ALA A 637 23.43 38.86 12.67
CA ALA A 637 22.56 38.33 13.72
C ALA A 637 22.59 36.80 13.68
N HIS A 638 23.43 36.19 14.50
CA HIS A 638 23.55 34.72 14.52
C HIS A 638 22.74 34.13 15.67
N PHE A 639 22.32 32.89 15.50
CA PHE A 639 21.38 32.23 16.39
C PHE A 639 21.84 30.83 16.78
N VAL A 640 21.54 30.45 18.01
CA VAL A 640 21.89 29.15 18.57
C VAL A 640 20.72 28.51 19.29
N VAL A 641 20.76 27.18 19.36
CA VAL A 641 19.95 26.39 20.29
C VAL A 641 20.92 25.66 21.21
N ARG A 642 20.75 25.83 22.53
CA ARG A 642 21.63 25.24 23.53
C ARG A 642 20.89 24.35 24.53
N ASN A 643 21.66 23.49 25.19
CA ASN A 643 21.26 22.91 26.47
C ASN A 643 21.59 23.90 27.59
N SER A 644 20.58 24.31 28.36
CA SER A 644 20.75 25.26 29.47
C SER A 644 21.59 24.71 30.62
N SER A 645 21.59 23.39 30.84
CA SER A 645 22.34 22.75 31.93
C SER A 645 23.80 22.49 31.59
N THR A 646 24.12 22.19 30.33
CA THR A 646 25.49 21.81 29.92
C THR A 646 26.21 22.87 29.10
N GLY A 647 25.51 23.88 28.59
CA GLY A 647 26.06 24.90 27.69
C GLY A 647 26.43 24.38 26.28
N ALA A 648 26.14 23.10 25.99
CA ALA A 648 26.40 22.50 24.68
C ALA A 648 25.41 23.06 23.64
N LEU A 649 25.92 23.41 22.45
CA LEU A 649 25.09 23.84 21.34
C LEU A 649 24.59 22.63 20.56
N TYR A 650 23.28 22.60 20.29
CA TYR A 650 22.65 21.58 19.45
C TYR A 650 22.44 22.06 18.01
N GLY A 651 22.45 23.36 17.76
CA GLY A 651 22.37 23.91 16.41
C GLY A 651 22.79 25.37 16.35
N PHE A 652 23.19 25.79 15.16
CA PHE A 652 23.68 27.14 14.87
C PHE A 652 23.15 27.62 13.51
N CYS A 653 22.85 28.91 13.42
CA CYS A 653 22.43 29.59 12.20
C CYS A 653 23.10 30.96 12.09
N ALA A 654 23.85 31.19 11.02
CA ALA A 654 24.47 32.49 10.72
C ALA A 654 23.61 33.28 9.74
N THR A 655 23.30 34.52 10.09
CA THR A 655 22.62 35.46 9.19
C THR A 655 23.37 36.77 9.05
N TYR A 656 23.29 37.34 7.85
CA TYR A 656 23.92 38.59 7.46
C TYR A 656 22.87 39.44 6.72
N ALA A 657 22.85 40.74 6.94
CA ALA A 657 21.96 41.64 6.20
C ALA A 657 22.75 42.77 5.56
N THR A 658 22.52 42.96 4.27
CA THR A 658 22.94 44.13 3.50
C THR A 658 21.76 45.10 3.35
N ALA A 659 21.94 46.23 2.68
CA ALA A 659 20.89 47.25 2.54
C ALA A 659 19.55 46.72 1.98
N THR A 660 19.58 45.72 1.08
CA THR A 660 18.37 45.21 0.40
C THR A 660 18.19 43.69 0.45
N ILE A 661 19.23 42.94 0.84
CA ILE A 661 19.21 41.47 0.81
C ILE A 661 19.63 40.89 2.15
N GLY A 662 18.81 39.99 2.68
CA GLY A 662 19.14 39.15 3.83
C GLY A 662 19.75 37.82 3.40
N HIS A 663 20.78 37.36 4.09
CA HIS A 663 21.47 36.11 3.81
C HIS A 663 21.37 35.17 5.01
N ILE A 664 21.00 33.92 4.75
CA ILE A 664 21.21 32.80 5.68
C ILE A 664 22.48 32.10 5.22
N GLY A 665 23.61 32.46 5.81
CA GLY A 665 24.93 32.02 5.34
C GLY A 665 25.29 30.60 5.75
N ALA A 666 24.80 30.12 6.91
CA ALA A 666 24.95 28.73 7.31
C ALA A 666 23.86 28.31 8.29
N LEU A 667 23.45 27.04 8.21
CA LEU A 667 22.56 26.40 9.17
C LEU A 667 22.97 24.93 9.33
N PHE A 668 23.30 24.53 10.55
CA PHE A 668 23.64 23.15 10.86
C PHE A 668 23.24 22.78 12.29
N VAL A 669 22.97 21.48 12.46
CA VAL A 669 22.47 20.88 13.70
C VAL A 669 23.31 19.65 14.01
N ASP A 670 23.56 19.45 15.31
CA ASP A 670 24.21 18.26 15.85
C ASP A 670 23.58 17.00 15.24
N PRO A 671 24.37 16.09 14.62
CA PRO A 671 23.86 14.89 13.96
C PRO A 671 22.94 14.04 14.84
N SER A 672 23.24 13.91 16.13
CA SER A 672 22.47 13.13 17.11
C SER A 672 21.13 13.78 17.48
N LYS A 673 20.97 15.08 17.19
CA LYS A 673 19.79 15.90 17.50
C LYS A 673 19.00 16.33 16.26
N ARG A 674 19.34 15.81 15.08
CA ARG A 674 18.55 16.01 13.86
C ARG A 674 17.16 15.36 14.01
N ASN A 675 16.19 15.84 13.22
CA ASN A 675 14.77 15.44 13.29
C ASN A 675 14.02 15.85 14.58
N LEU A 676 14.61 16.72 15.41
CA LEU A 676 13.96 17.29 16.58
C LEU A 676 13.40 18.71 16.34
N SER A 677 13.28 19.18 15.09
CA SER A 677 12.80 20.55 14.77
C SER A 677 13.69 21.72 15.21
N ILE A 678 14.92 21.44 15.67
CA ILE A 678 15.95 22.45 16.01
C ILE A 678 16.27 23.32 14.80
N GLY A 679 16.58 22.71 13.65
CA GLY A 679 16.89 23.44 12.42
C GLY A 679 15.74 24.31 11.94
N HIS A 680 14.49 23.84 12.11
CA HIS A 680 13.31 24.61 11.73
C HIS A 680 13.12 25.83 12.64
N SER A 681 13.34 25.66 13.95
CA SER A 681 13.27 26.76 14.93
C SER A 681 14.32 27.83 14.62
N LEU A 682 15.56 27.42 14.34
CA LEU A 682 16.65 28.30 13.93
C LEU A 682 16.33 29.05 12.62
N TYR A 683 15.83 28.35 11.63
CA TYR A 683 15.45 28.92 10.34
C TYR A 683 14.31 29.95 10.48
N GLN A 684 13.27 29.63 11.25
CA GLN A 684 12.15 30.54 11.51
C GLN A 684 12.60 31.80 12.25
N ARG A 685 13.49 31.67 13.24
CA ARG A 685 14.07 32.82 13.95
C ARG A 685 14.90 33.70 13.02
N ALA A 686 15.71 33.08 12.17
CA ALA A 686 16.52 33.76 11.16
C ALA A 686 15.65 34.56 10.18
N LEU A 687 14.61 33.94 9.61
CA LEU A 687 13.68 34.61 8.72
C LEU A 687 13.01 35.81 9.40
N ARG A 688 12.46 35.64 10.60
CA ARG A 688 11.83 36.75 11.34
C ARG A 688 12.80 37.90 11.58
N SER A 689 14.05 37.60 11.94
CA SER A 689 15.07 38.62 12.18
C SER A 689 15.49 39.36 10.92
N LEU A 690 15.53 38.70 9.77
CA LEU A 690 15.86 39.33 8.49
C LEU A 690 14.68 40.15 7.95
N THR A 691 13.46 39.61 7.99
CA THR A 691 12.25 40.29 7.51
C THR A 691 11.85 41.48 8.39
N SER A 692 12.16 41.46 9.69
CA SER A 692 11.88 42.58 10.59
C SER A 692 12.81 43.78 10.39
N ARG A 693 13.88 43.65 9.59
CA ARG A 693 14.83 44.74 9.34
C ARG A 693 14.31 45.63 8.20
N PRO A 694 14.19 46.95 8.43
CA PRO A 694 13.75 47.88 7.38
C PRO A 694 14.76 47.89 6.23
N GLY A 695 14.28 47.80 5.00
CA GLY A 695 15.09 47.82 3.77
C GLY A 695 15.28 46.45 3.09
N ILE A 696 15.07 45.33 3.80
CA ILE A 696 15.23 43.99 3.22
C ILE A 696 14.06 43.65 2.29
N GLN A 697 14.37 43.46 1.01
CA GLN A 697 13.39 43.13 -0.04
C GLN A 697 13.41 41.65 -0.42
N SER A 698 14.54 40.96 -0.22
CA SER A 698 14.67 39.53 -0.54
C SER A 698 15.60 38.81 0.43
N ILE A 699 15.43 37.49 0.55
CA ILE A 699 16.26 36.62 1.39
C ILE A 699 16.90 35.54 0.51
N LYS A 700 18.21 35.33 0.67
CA LYS A 700 19.00 34.33 -0.06
C LYS A 700 19.65 33.33 0.89
N ILE A 701 19.82 32.11 0.41
CA ILE A 701 20.58 31.07 1.13
C ILE A 701 22.00 31.05 0.60
N GLY A 702 22.96 31.00 1.52
CA GLY A 702 24.37 31.16 1.21
C GLY A 702 24.79 32.62 1.17
N THR A 703 26.10 32.82 1.21
CA THR A 703 26.71 34.14 1.12
C THR A 703 28.04 34.04 0.37
N ARG A 704 28.41 35.11 -0.31
CA ARG A 704 29.74 35.24 -0.93
C ARG A 704 30.80 35.67 0.09
N ILE A 705 30.39 36.35 1.16
CA ILE A 705 31.27 36.85 2.23
C ILE A 705 30.51 36.74 3.57
N PRO A 706 31.03 36.04 4.60
CA PRO A 706 32.25 35.23 4.55
C PRO A 706 32.03 34.01 3.65
N ALA A 707 33.00 33.67 2.80
CA ALA A 707 32.86 32.67 1.73
C ALA A 707 32.84 31.23 2.27
N ILE A 708 31.90 30.90 3.16
CA ILE A 708 31.75 29.54 3.68
C ILE A 708 31.00 28.69 2.67
N TYR A 709 29.82 29.14 2.21
CA TYR A 709 29.18 28.58 1.01
C TYR A 709 28.39 29.62 0.22
N PRO A 710 28.55 29.66 -1.12
CA PRO A 710 27.77 30.52 -1.99
C PRO A 710 26.30 30.05 -2.15
N GLY A 711 25.98 28.84 -1.69
CA GLY A 711 24.66 28.22 -1.79
C GLY A 711 24.62 26.88 -1.07
N VAL A 712 23.62 26.05 -1.33
CA VAL A 712 23.50 24.72 -0.72
C VAL A 712 24.52 23.75 -1.36
N PRO A 713 25.40 23.09 -0.58
CA PRO A 713 26.36 22.11 -1.12
C PRO A 713 25.65 20.96 -1.85
N SER A 714 26.12 20.64 -3.06
CA SER A 714 25.58 19.53 -3.86
C SER A 714 26.37 18.23 -3.61
N THR A 715 26.10 17.54 -2.50
CA THR A 715 26.49 16.12 -2.36
C THR A 715 25.32 15.22 -2.79
N GLU A 716 25.60 14.06 -3.40
CA GLU A 716 24.58 13.11 -3.87
C GLU A 716 23.48 12.86 -2.82
N GLY A 717 22.22 13.00 -3.22
CA GLY A 717 21.03 12.75 -2.37
C GLY A 717 20.57 13.88 -1.42
N SER A 718 21.35 14.95 -1.22
CA SER A 718 21.03 16.01 -0.25
C SER A 718 20.04 17.09 -0.78
N VAL A 719 20.15 17.45 -2.06
CA VAL A 719 19.43 18.59 -2.66
C VAL A 719 17.90 18.39 -2.76
N PRO A 720 17.38 17.21 -3.17
CA PRO A 720 15.92 16.99 -3.22
C PRO A 720 15.29 17.01 -1.82
N ARG A 721 15.99 16.46 -0.81
CA ARG A 721 15.56 16.45 0.60
C ARG A 721 15.55 17.86 1.19
N LEU A 722 16.56 18.68 0.89
CA LEU A 722 16.65 20.04 1.41
C LEU A 722 15.65 21.00 0.76
N ARG A 723 15.39 20.88 -0.56
CA ARG A 723 14.30 21.63 -1.22
C ARG A 723 12.93 21.30 -0.63
N ARG A 724 12.69 20.03 -0.31
CA ARG A 724 11.48 19.59 0.39
C ARG A 724 11.40 20.14 1.83
N TRP A 725 12.54 20.32 2.50
CA TRP A 725 12.62 20.88 3.86
C TRP A 725 12.43 22.40 3.92
N LEU A 726 12.94 23.14 2.93
CA LEU A 726 12.85 24.61 2.86
C LEU A 726 11.47 25.12 2.42
N GLY A 727 10.63 24.27 1.81
CA GLY A 727 9.30 24.61 1.33
C GLY A 727 9.31 25.51 0.08
N SER A 728 8.12 25.77 -0.46
CA SER A 728 7.88 26.58 -1.67
C SER A 728 7.90 28.10 -1.41
N ALA A 729 8.86 28.60 -0.64
CA ALA A 729 9.08 30.04 -0.49
C ALA A 729 9.88 30.60 -1.69
N PRO A 730 9.71 31.88 -2.08
CA PRO A 730 10.45 32.46 -3.20
C PRO A 730 11.91 32.65 -2.80
N LEU A 731 12.72 31.62 -3.03
CA LEU A 731 14.14 31.56 -2.70
C LEU A 731 14.93 31.31 -3.98
N ASP A 732 15.70 32.30 -4.42
CA ASP A 732 16.66 32.17 -5.51
C ASP A 732 17.85 31.32 -5.06
N SER A 733 17.84 30.03 -5.38
CA SER A 733 18.97 29.11 -5.14
C SER A 733 19.88 29.05 -6.37
N THR A 734 21.08 29.63 -6.29
CA THR A 734 22.11 29.46 -7.33
C THR A 734 22.95 28.20 -7.04
N ARG A 735 23.20 27.38 -8.06
CA ARG A 735 24.00 26.14 -7.98
C ARG A 735 25.50 26.49 -7.94
N ALA A 736 26.27 25.86 -7.05
CA ALA A 736 27.73 25.86 -7.12
C ALA A 736 28.22 24.48 -7.55
N GLY A 737 28.73 24.36 -8.78
CA GLY A 737 29.39 23.16 -9.27
C GLY A 737 30.86 23.16 -8.84
N GLY A 738 31.30 22.09 -8.18
CA GLY A 738 32.72 21.82 -7.98
C GLY A 738 33.30 21.23 -9.26
N GLN A 739 34.17 21.97 -9.95
CA GLN A 739 35.15 21.39 -10.84
C GLN A 739 36.51 21.39 -10.13
N SER A 740 37.11 20.22 -10.08
CA SER A 740 38.53 20.03 -9.86
C SER A 740 39.32 20.77 -10.94
N GLY A 741 40.36 21.51 -10.54
CA GLY A 741 41.29 22.09 -11.50
C GLY A 741 42.02 23.30 -10.94
N ALA A 742 43.29 23.11 -10.59
CA ALA A 742 44.22 24.19 -10.30
C ALA A 742 44.29 25.20 -11.46
N ALA A 743 44.19 26.50 -11.17
CA ALA A 743 45.09 27.54 -11.68
C ALA A 743 44.57 28.95 -11.36
N ALA A 744 45.43 29.70 -10.67
CA ALA A 744 45.75 31.11 -10.86
C ALA A 744 44.62 32.16 -10.96
N ALA A 745 44.69 33.08 -9.99
CA ALA A 745 44.18 34.43 -10.00
C ALA A 745 44.31 35.15 -11.36
N ARG A 746 43.25 35.87 -11.76
CA ARG A 746 43.28 37.28 -12.23
C ARG A 746 41.87 37.74 -12.66
N ARG A 747 41.44 38.85 -12.05
CA ARG A 747 40.48 39.85 -12.58
C ARG A 747 39.10 39.35 -13.02
N PHE A 748 38.10 39.43 -12.15
CA PHE A 748 37.16 40.55 -11.96
C PHE A 748 36.13 40.17 -10.90
#